data_AF-A0A939V6D6-F1
#
_entry.id   AF-A0A939V6D6-F1
#
_cell.length_a   1.000
_cell.length_b   1.000
_cell.length_c   1.000
_cell.angle_alpha   90.00
_cell.angle_beta   90.00
_cell.angle_gamma   90.00
#
_symmetry.space_group_name_H-M   'P 1'
#
loop_
_entity.id
_entity.type
_entity.pdbx_description
1 polymer ?
#
loop_
_entity_poly.entity_id
_entity_poly.type
_entity_poly.pdbx_seq_one_letter_code
_entity_poly.pdbx_strand_id
1 'polypeptide(L)'
;MNDDFLERAFTSVERDSIAESKIGTHAYTSDPEQGVAIPDYYVRNSFSYTPLNGDKLFLLDVEDVFNPEYGYYPETGYVVSNRMKFNNSGNAENWWLRTAIPPNSNYGNGLVRLISHGSGSVGSEYANHKGYVSPALNVKQDSVLFTTRIQGDPGKPGSEYKFTLIEKDIKVEVPEMMWLQRSGRQIQVPYELSGDNANSVDEVSVLILDKEYTAGNTNKANMLFYTQLDNSQAAFDLPDELDISKWGTDYHVYIIAEDMNGEHNSDYASEPYEISLTHDLVLDVRNTLTIKNYVPDTLMTMYFEGMIDGENRGGVTLLDLDKDGKFDLIFDLADYGSSQIVYLSKTIDCQLQGTYSIDMSGTPLGLDSISFILSDLKVGLGQVTHGSASLSKTSALKGDTVKVTATPDKGYELDKITYSPDDSGNAVDITNSGMFTMPNNDVTVNVTFKPVKYSITVNTDGNGTAKASSSSAATGSKITLSATPKSGYKFSKWEVVSGGVAIADKNSASTSFAVGSANVTVKAVFEKIPVVTAQPTAKPTAKPTAKPTAKPTAKPTKASTVALTLNKQTAAVVCGKNLALKATLKGSSGKITWKSSDTKVATVDSNGKITAKMAGTVTITATASGQSAICTVTVLYKDVTNSKDFWYAPTNYLTAKGVVKGYDKQTKFKPANNCTRAQMVTFIWRLMGEPDPKTKTCKFSDVKTKDYFYKACLWGNENHIVEGYKDGTFGPQIVCARRHAVTFLWRLAGQPDPKTKTNKFTDVKEKDYFYKATLWASEQGILAGYKDGTFKPNGDCLRRQMVTFLYKYDKFVNGKG
;
A
#
# COMPACT_ATOMS: atom_id res chain seq x y z
N MET A 1 35.53 -0.62 16.06
CA MET A 1 34.66 0.56 16.14
C MET A 1 33.87 0.40 17.42
N ASN A 2 34.00 1.38 18.30
CA ASN A 2 33.69 1.27 19.72
C ASN A 2 32.17 1.26 19.95
N ASP A 3 31.75 0.35 20.81
CA ASP A 3 30.44 0.35 21.46
C ASP A 3 30.21 1.68 22.20
N ASP A 4 28.93 2.07 22.30
CA ASP A 4 28.36 3.15 23.12
C ASP A 4 28.40 4.57 22.58
N PHE A 5 27.46 4.80 21.69
CA PHE A 5 27.15 6.08 21.07
C PHE A 5 25.81 5.72 20.45
N LEU A 6 24.59 6.06 20.88
CA LEU A 6 23.99 7.00 21.82
C LEU A 6 23.16 6.18 22.82
N GLU A 7 23.09 6.58 24.09
CA GLU A 7 21.97 6.24 24.98
C GLU A 7 21.73 7.46 25.87
N ARG A 8 21.03 8.47 25.33
CA ARG A 8 21.08 9.89 25.76
C ARG A 8 22.48 10.46 25.48
N ALA A 9 22.68 11.77 25.53
CA ALA A 9 24.02 12.36 25.37
C ALA A 9 25.10 11.79 26.33
N PHE A 10 24.77 10.84 27.22
CA PHE A 10 25.67 10.01 28.05
C PHE A 10 24.95 8.71 28.38
N THR A 11 25.56 7.51 28.26
CA THR A 11 24.97 6.20 28.69
C THR A 11 24.54 6.18 30.17
N SER A 12 23.80 5.17 30.66
CA SER A 12 23.54 5.07 32.12
C SER A 12 24.83 4.96 32.92
N VAL A 13 25.81 4.21 32.42
CA VAL A 13 27.13 4.06 33.05
C VAL A 13 27.90 5.38 33.02
N GLU A 14 27.82 6.15 31.94
CA GLU A 14 28.42 7.48 31.87
C GLU A 14 27.68 8.46 32.78
N ARG A 15 26.35 8.47 32.82
CA ARG A 15 25.58 9.32 33.77
C ARG A 15 25.89 8.99 35.22
N ASP A 16 26.00 7.70 35.54
CA ASP A 16 26.30 7.21 36.89
C ASP A 16 27.77 7.50 37.24
N SER A 17 28.70 7.37 36.31
CA SER A 17 30.12 7.67 36.52
C SER A 17 30.43 9.18 36.53
N ILE A 18 29.66 9.97 35.77
CA ILE A 18 29.61 11.42 35.85
C ILE A 18 29.02 11.83 37.22
N ALA A 19 28.02 11.11 37.73
CA ALA A 19 27.45 11.33 39.07
C ALA A 19 28.37 10.83 40.21
N GLU A 20 29.22 9.84 39.94
CA GLU A 20 30.20 9.26 40.89
C GLU A 20 31.58 9.93 40.81
N SER A 21 31.82 10.78 39.81
CA SER A 21 33.08 11.51 39.66
C SER A 21 33.34 12.37 40.89
N LYS A 22 34.44 12.08 41.58
CA LYS A 22 34.92 12.86 42.72
C LYS A 22 36.04 13.77 42.25
N ILE A 23 36.17 14.90 42.95
CA ILE A 23 37.28 15.85 42.84
C ILE A 23 38.57 15.09 42.54
N GLY A 24 39.11 15.25 41.34
CA GLY A 24 40.52 14.96 41.14
C GLY A 24 41.26 15.89 42.09
N THR A 25 41.96 15.34 43.08
CA THR A 25 42.73 16.10 44.06
C THR A 25 43.85 16.85 43.35
N HIS A 26 43.53 17.97 42.71
CA HIS A 26 44.52 18.96 42.36
C HIS A 26 44.77 19.74 43.64
N ALA A 27 45.54 19.12 44.54
CA ALA A 27 46.21 19.85 45.60
C ALA A 27 47.06 20.93 44.92
N TYR A 28 47.14 22.11 45.53
CA TYR A 28 48.07 23.16 45.13
C TYR A 28 49.45 22.56 44.87
N THR A 29 49.89 22.56 43.61
CA THR A 29 51.18 22.01 43.20
C THR A 29 51.96 23.08 42.47
N SER A 30 53.27 23.11 42.72
CA SER A 30 54.23 23.95 42.00
C SER A 30 54.63 23.35 40.64
N ASP A 31 54.10 22.17 40.32
CA ASP A 31 54.30 21.49 39.05
C ASP A 31 53.28 22.02 38.01
N PRO A 32 53.72 22.75 36.97
CA PRO A 32 52.83 23.32 35.96
C PRO A 32 52.13 22.25 35.10
N GLU A 33 52.51 20.97 35.19
CA GLU A 33 51.86 19.87 34.47
C GLU A 33 50.86 19.06 35.32
N GLN A 34 50.80 19.27 36.64
CA GLN A 34 49.94 18.49 37.55
C GLN A 34 48.92 19.30 38.36
N GLY A 35 48.75 20.60 38.09
CA GLY A 35 47.69 21.42 38.69
C GLY A 35 47.90 22.94 38.63
N VAL A 36 46.96 23.69 39.22
CA VAL A 36 46.88 25.16 39.14
C VAL A 36 48.10 25.83 39.79
N ALA A 37 49.01 26.35 38.98
CA ALA A 37 50.08 27.26 39.42
C ALA A 37 49.62 28.73 39.26
N ILE A 38 49.63 29.51 40.36
CA ILE A 38 49.39 30.97 40.31
C ILE A 38 50.64 31.69 40.88
N PRO A 39 51.44 32.38 40.05
CA PRO A 39 52.62 33.09 40.52
C PRO A 39 52.40 34.57 40.85
N ASP A 40 51.17 35.07 41.03
CA ASP A 40 50.95 36.51 41.24
C ASP A 40 50.04 36.87 42.43
N TYR A 41 50.48 37.89 43.19
CA TYR A 41 49.85 38.43 44.40
C TYR A 41 48.51 39.13 44.09
N TYR A 42 48.34 39.68 42.88
CA TYR A 42 47.09 40.32 42.44
C TYR A 42 45.94 39.34 42.17
N VAL A 43 46.26 38.06 41.97
CA VAL A 43 45.28 36.99 41.67
C VAL A 43 44.64 36.50 42.99
N ARG A 44 45.39 36.42 44.10
CA ARG A 44 44.86 35.91 45.38
C ARG A 44 43.63 36.65 45.95
N ASN A 45 43.50 37.95 45.72
CA ASN A 45 42.44 38.76 46.31
C ASN A 45 41.22 38.97 45.39
N SER A 46 41.31 38.55 44.13
CA SER A 46 40.26 38.77 43.11
C SER A 46 39.54 37.48 42.72
N PHE A 47 40.08 36.32 43.13
CA PHE A 47 39.57 35.01 42.74
C PHE A 47 39.31 34.17 43.98
N SER A 48 38.04 34.10 44.37
CA SER A 48 37.58 33.02 45.21
C SER A 48 37.39 31.79 44.34
N TYR A 49 38.21 30.76 44.55
CA TYR A 49 37.93 29.44 43.99
C TYR A 49 36.76 28.87 44.77
N THR A 50 35.54 28.94 44.21
CA THR A 50 34.45 28.09 44.70
C THR A 50 34.79 26.67 44.23
N PRO A 51 35.12 25.73 45.13
CA PRO A 51 35.35 24.35 44.73
C PRO A 51 34.08 23.82 44.06
N LEU A 52 34.21 23.19 42.89
CA LEU A 52 33.11 22.47 42.25
C LEU A 52 32.59 21.42 43.22
N ASN A 53 31.51 21.72 43.93
CA ASN A 53 30.98 20.82 44.94
C ASN A 53 30.02 19.84 44.26
N GLY A 54 30.58 18.78 43.66
CA GLY A 54 29.83 17.77 42.92
C GLY A 54 29.34 18.21 41.53
N ASP A 55 29.92 19.29 40.99
CA ASP A 55 29.60 19.80 39.65
C ASP A 55 30.45 19.12 38.57
N LYS A 56 29.78 18.72 37.48
CA LYS A 56 30.30 17.91 36.38
C LYS A 56 31.10 18.77 35.40
N LEU A 57 32.23 18.27 34.90
CA LEU A 57 33.12 19.02 34.01
C LEU A 57 32.69 18.82 32.54
N PHE A 58 32.20 19.88 31.91
CA PHE A 58 32.01 19.92 30.47
C PHE A 58 32.59 21.22 29.92
N LEU A 59 33.31 21.12 28.81
CA LEU A 59 33.97 22.26 28.18
C LEU A 59 33.06 22.78 27.07
N LEU A 60 32.64 24.04 27.16
CA LEU A 60 32.19 24.81 25.99
C LEU A 60 33.23 25.87 25.73
N ASP A 61 33.29 26.34 24.50
CA ASP A 61 34.10 27.51 24.20
C ASP A 61 33.48 28.77 24.80
N VAL A 62 34.34 29.76 25.03
CA VAL A 62 33.91 31.04 25.62
C VAL A 62 32.83 31.72 24.77
N GLU A 63 32.88 31.51 23.46
CA GLU A 63 31.95 32.08 22.48
C GLU A 63 30.54 31.48 22.60
N ASP A 64 30.43 30.17 22.86
CA ASP A 64 29.15 29.47 23.02
C ASP A 64 28.33 29.96 24.22
N VAL A 65 29.02 30.47 25.24
CA VAL A 65 28.40 30.98 26.45
C VAL A 65 27.72 32.34 26.22
N PHE A 66 27.86 32.93 25.04
CA PHE A 66 27.05 34.08 24.62
C PHE A 66 25.85 33.69 23.76
N ASN A 67 25.73 32.43 23.33
CA ASN A 67 24.64 32.00 22.49
C ASN A 67 23.36 31.72 23.34
N PRO A 68 22.26 32.47 23.16
CA PRO A 68 21.00 32.24 23.89
C PRO A 68 20.42 30.85 23.62
N GLU A 69 20.72 30.24 22.46
CA GLU A 69 20.18 28.94 22.08
C GLU A 69 20.71 27.80 22.96
N TYR A 70 21.94 27.94 23.46
CA TYR A 70 22.60 27.02 24.41
C TYR A 70 22.21 27.32 25.87
N GLY A 71 21.40 28.36 26.08
CA GLY A 71 20.78 28.70 27.36
C GLY A 71 21.65 29.56 28.28
N TYR A 72 22.53 30.41 27.73
CA TYR A 72 23.42 31.28 28.53
C TYR A 72 23.05 32.77 28.50
N TYR A 73 22.18 33.22 27.61
CA TYR A 73 21.70 34.61 27.55
C TYR A 73 20.17 34.69 27.65
N PRO A 74 19.58 35.46 28.58
CA PRO A 74 18.13 35.67 28.59
C PRO A 74 17.73 36.73 27.56
N GLU A 75 16.54 36.57 26.96
CA GLU A 75 15.89 37.56 26.06
C GLU A 75 15.79 38.98 26.65
N THR A 76 16.02 39.16 27.97
CA THR A 76 15.86 40.41 28.72
C THR A 76 17.17 40.98 29.33
N GLY A 77 18.33 40.45 28.95
CA GLY A 77 19.58 41.22 28.97
C GLY A 77 20.61 40.99 30.08
N TYR A 78 20.31 40.51 31.30
CA TYR A 78 21.37 40.47 32.35
C TYR A 78 21.22 39.43 33.48
N VAL A 79 20.45 38.34 33.33
CA VAL A 79 20.26 37.39 34.44
C VAL A 79 20.24 35.91 34.01
N VAL A 80 21.36 35.21 34.19
CA VAL A 80 21.48 33.74 34.06
C VAL A 80 21.25 33.04 35.42
N SER A 81 20.12 33.34 36.09
CA SER A 81 19.86 32.95 37.49
C SER A 81 19.93 31.43 37.75
N ASN A 82 19.62 30.62 36.75
CA ASN A 82 19.69 29.16 36.76
C ASN A 82 21.13 28.60 36.66
N ARG A 83 22.15 29.45 36.53
CA ARG A 83 23.56 29.06 36.34
C ARG A 83 24.55 29.79 37.27
N MET A 84 24.06 30.51 38.28
CA MET A 84 24.90 31.16 39.29
C MET A 84 25.59 30.12 40.19
N LYS A 85 26.92 30.26 40.35
CA LYS A 85 27.70 29.48 41.33
C LYS A 85 27.87 30.28 42.61
N PHE A 86 27.66 29.63 43.74
CA PHE A 86 27.74 30.22 45.07
C PHE A 86 28.88 29.59 45.86
N ASN A 87 29.64 30.42 46.56
CA ASN A 87 30.67 29.95 47.47
C ASN A 87 30.06 29.27 48.69
N ASN A 88 30.92 28.70 49.56
CA ASN A 88 30.48 28.03 50.79
C ASN A 88 29.71 28.94 51.78
N SER A 89 29.71 30.26 51.54
CA SER A 89 28.94 31.24 52.31
C SER A 89 27.64 31.69 51.62
N GLY A 90 27.28 31.09 50.48
CA GLY A 90 26.06 31.40 49.72
C GLY A 90 26.14 32.67 48.86
N ASN A 91 27.33 33.24 48.67
CA ASN A 91 27.54 34.42 47.83
C ASN A 91 27.89 34.01 46.40
N ALA A 92 27.32 34.70 45.41
CA ALA A 92 27.63 34.46 44.01
C ALA A 92 29.06 34.92 43.67
N GLU A 93 29.85 34.08 43.02
CA GLU A 93 31.27 34.36 42.71
C GLU A 93 31.63 34.09 41.25
N ASN A 94 32.73 34.69 40.78
CA ASN A 94 33.26 34.52 39.43
C ASN A 94 33.73 33.07 39.18
N TRP A 95 33.54 32.57 37.95
CA TRP A 95 33.94 31.22 37.52
C TRP A 95 34.51 31.26 36.09
N TRP A 96 35.34 30.29 35.72
CA TRP A 96 36.16 30.34 34.49
C TRP A 96 35.81 29.22 33.52
N LEU A 97 35.83 29.51 32.21
CA LEU A 97 35.73 28.49 31.16
C LEU A 97 37.12 28.17 30.62
N ARG A 98 37.32 26.94 30.13
CA ARG A 98 38.52 26.61 29.36
C ARG A 98 38.20 26.97 27.91
N THR A 99 39.07 27.72 27.25
CA THR A 99 39.02 27.91 25.80
C THR A 99 40.31 27.38 25.22
N ALA A 100 40.27 26.81 24.01
CA ALA A 100 41.49 26.55 23.27
C ALA A 100 42.22 27.87 23.01
N ILE A 101 43.56 27.85 23.10
CA ILE A 101 44.39 29.03 22.84
C ILE A 101 44.42 29.22 21.32
N PRO A 102 43.98 30.36 20.76
CA PRO A 102 44.16 30.61 19.34
C PRO A 102 45.65 30.47 18.99
N PRO A 103 46.03 29.86 17.83
CA PRO A 103 47.43 29.58 17.50
C PRO A 103 48.38 30.79 17.56
N ASN A 104 47.81 32.01 17.53
CA ASN A 104 48.51 33.29 17.45
C ASN A 104 48.30 34.21 18.67
N SER A 105 47.70 33.72 19.77
CA SER A 105 47.42 34.51 20.97
C SER A 105 48.34 34.15 22.13
N ASN A 106 48.91 35.16 22.82
CA ASN A 106 49.57 34.95 24.11
C ASN A 106 48.57 34.71 25.26
N TYR A 107 47.29 35.06 25.06
CA TYR A 107 46.24 34.98 26.07
C TYR A 107 45.39 33.73 25.85
N GLY A 108 45.40 32.82 26.83
CA GLY A 108 44.94 31.44 26.66
C GLY A 108 43.79 31.00 27.55
N ASN A 109 43.05 31.93 28.16
CA ASN A 109 41.90 31.61 29.02
C ASN A 109 40.82 32.70 28.89
N GLY A 110 39.57 32.28 28.66
CA GLY A 110 38.39 33.14 28.65
C GLY A 110 37.68 33.12 30.00
N LEU A 111 37.43 34.30 30.57
CA LEU A 111 36.77 34.44 31.88
C LEU A 111 35.30 34.85 31.71
N VAL A 112 34.37 34.22 32.43
CA VAL A 112 32.98 34.70 32.57
C VAL A 112 32.86 35.47 33.89
N ARG A 113 32.70 36.80 33.81
CA ARG A 113 32.63 37.67 35.00
C ARG A 113 31.19 37.94 35.42
N LEU A 114 30.81 37.50 36.62
CA LEU A 114 29.57 37.97 37.26
C LEU A 114 29.84 39.33 37.90
N ILE A 115 29.28 40.41 37.35
CA ILE A 115 29.31 41.73 38.00
C ILE A 115 28.27 41.74 39.12
N SER A 116 28.70 42.15 40.32
CA SER A 116 28.01 42.00 41.61
C SER A 116 26.55 42.50 41.66
N HIS A 117 25.78 41.89 42.58
CA HIS A 117 24.46 42.31 43.10
C HIS A 117 23.22 42.03 42.23
N GLY A 118 23.04 40.77 41.83
CA GLY A 118 21.73 40.26 41.37
C GLY A 118 21.49 40.31 39.87
N SER A 119 22.46 40.79 39.07
CA SER A 119 22.44 40.74 37.61
C SER A 119 23.68 40.02 37.10
N GLY A 120 23.54 38.73 36.75
CA GLY A 120 24.63 37.96 36.16
C GLY A 120 24.85 38.36 34.70
N SER A 121 25.90 39.13 34.42
CA SER A 121 26.42 39.36 33.06
C SER A 121 27.35 38.21 32.64
N VAL A 122 27.33 37.84 31.37
CA VAL A 122 28.43 37.10 30.72
C VAL A 122 29.33 38.13 30.04
N GLY A 123 30.64 38.02 30.21
CA GLY A 123 31.64 38.85 29.52
C GLY A 123 32.86 38.00 29.20
N SER A 124 33.74 38.46 28.30
CA SER A 124 35.00 37.81 27.98
C SER A 124 36.17 38.68 28.44
N GLU A 125 37.02 38.16 29.33
CA GLU A 125 38.33 38.74 29.63
C GLU A 125 39.41 37.70 29.26
N TYR A 126 40.48 38.15 28.60
CA TYR A 126 41.60 37.32 28.20
C TYR A 126 42.70 37.37 29.25
N ALA A 127 43.00 36.25 29.90
CA ALA A 127 44.05 36.16 30.91
C ALA A 127 45.35 35.57 30.34
N ASN A 128 46.49 36.19 30.67
CA ASN A 128 47.83 35.79 30.25
C ASN A 128 48.44 34.72 31.21
N HIS A 129 47.61 33.83 31.76
CA HIS A 129 48.00 32.90 32.82
C HIS A 129 47.75 31.46 32.42
N LYS A 130 48.75 30.58 32.59
CA LYS A 130 48.68 29.13 32.39
C LYS A 130 47.97 28.39 33.55
N GLY A 131 46.86 28.93 34.04
CA GLY A 131 46.09 28.32 35.13
C GLY A 131 45.06 27.32 34.62
N TYR A 132 44.90 26.19 35.31
CA TYR A 132 43.80 25.25 35.03
C TYR A 132 42.48 25.78 35.64
N VAL A 133 41.48 25.93 34.79
CA VAL A 133 40.17 26.51 35.09
C VAL A 133 39.13 25.46 35.50
N SER A 134 37.97 25.91 35.98
CA SER A 134 36.87 25.09 36.52
C SER A 134 35.66 25.06 35.56
N PRO A 135 35.49 24.02 34.72
CA PRO A 135 34.34 23.85 33.84
C PRO A 135 33.04 23.72 34.64
N ALA A 136 32.03 24.52 34.31
CA ALA A 136 30.69 24.37 34.89
C ALA A 136 29.63 24.79 33.88
N LEU A 137 28.89 23.83 33.31
CA LEU A 137 27.89 24.12 32.29
C LEU A 137 26.66 23.23 32.47
N ASN A 138 25.49 23.88 32.54
CA ASN A 138 24.17 23.24 32.50
C ASN A 138 23.55 23.43 31.10
N VAL A 139 24.33 23.31 30.01
CA VAL A 139 23.87 23.54 28.61
C VAL A 139 22.44 23.04 28.37
N LYS A 140 21.62 23.80 27.63
CA LYS A 140 20.24 23.40 27.35
C LYS A 140 20.28 22.01 26.70
N GLN A 141 19.66 21.01 27.33
CA GLN A 141 19.78 19.62 26.88
C GLN A 141 19.31 19.44 25.44
N ASP A 142 18.28 20.18 25.03
CA ASP A 142 17.76 20.15 23.66
C ASP A 142 18.71 20.73 22.61
N SER A 143 19.77 21.42 23.02
CA SER A 143 20.78 21.96 22.11
C SER A 143 22.02 21.07 21.98
N VAL A 144 22.05 19.91 22.64
CA VAL A 144 23.16 18.95 22.54
C VAL A 144 22.72 17.79 21.65
N LEU A 145 23.45 17.56 20.56
CA LEU A 145 23.18 16.46 19.65
C LEU A 145 23.85 15.17 20.13
N PHE A 146 25.17 15.18 20.34
CA PHE A 146 25.92 14.12 21.01
C PHE A 146 27.23 14.64 21.62
N THR A 147 27.97 13.75 22.27
CA THR A 147 29.24 14.05 22.94
C THR A 147 30.37 13.19 22.40
N THR A 148 31.49 13.79 22.06
CA THR A 148 32.67 13.09 21.55
C THR A 148 33.71 12.92 22.66
N ARG A 149 34.07 11.69 23.02
CA ARG A 149 35.12 11.46 24.02
C ARG A 149 36.49 11.84 23.45
N ILE A 150 37.15 12.83 24.06
CA ILE A 150 38.49 13.30 23.67
C ILE A 150 39.56 12.44 24.34
N GLN A 151 39.40 12.14 25.64
CA GLN A 151 40.39 11.41 26.43
C GLN A 151 39.74 10.57 27.54
N GLY A 152 40.40 9.48 27.95
CA GLY A 152 39.99 8.64 29.07
C GLY A 152 39.10 7.45 28.67
N ASP A 153 38.69 6.68 29.69
CA ASP A 153 37.85 5.50 29.52
C ASP A 153 36.36 5.89 29.55
N PRO A 154 35.50 5.29 28.70
CA PRO A 154 34.07 5.59 28.69
C PRO A 154 33.46 5.36 30.08
N GLY A 155 32.73 6.37 30.58
CA GLY A 155 32.09 6.30 31.89
C GLY A 155 33.08 6.07 33.02
N LYS A 156 34.23 6.75 33.02
CA LYS A 156 35.14 6.79 34.18
C LYS A 156 35.40 8.24 34.60
N PRO A 157 35.58 8.51 35.91
CA PRO A 157 36.04 9.81 36.38
C PRO A 157 37.39 10.18 35.74
N GLY A 158 37.52 11.42 35.25
CA GLY A 158 38.72 11.90 34.57
C GLY A 158 38.70 11.81 33.05
N SER A 159 37.63 11.27 32.46
CA SER A 159 37.42 11.29 31.01
C SER A 159 36.92 12.64 30.52
N GLU A 160 37.43 13.09 29.38
CA GLU A 160 37.12 14.38 28.75
C GLU A 160 36.24 14.18 27.53
N TYR A 161 35.24 15.06 27.39
CA TYR A 161 34.23 15.00 26.33
C TYR A 161 34.05 16.38 25.70
N LYS A 162 33.92 16.39 24.38
CA LYS A 162 33.52 17.51 23.53
C LYS A 162 32.00 17.47 23.30
N PHE A 163 31.33 18.62 23.23
CA PHE A 163 29.92 18.66 22.83
C PHE A 163 29.78 18.96 21.35
N THR A 164 28.90 18.23 20.67
CA THR A 164 28.36 18.65 19.36
C THR A 164 27.02 19.32 19.61
N LEU A 165 26.96 20.63 19.41
CA LEU A 165 25.79 21.47 19.66
C LEU A 165 24.97 21.67 18.40
N ILE A 166 23.66 21.79 18.56
CA ILE A 166 22.76 22.07 17.44
C ILE A 166 22.84 23.55 17.09
N GLU A 167 23.32 23.86 15.89
CA GLU A 167 23.40 25.21 15.33
C GLU A 167 22.28 25.40 14.29
N LYS A 168 21.32 26.28 14.58
CA LYS A 168 20.12 26.44 13.73
C LYS A 168 20.38 27.16 12.42
N ASP A 169 21.51 27.88 12.35
CA ASP A 169 21.97 28.54 11.14
C ASP A 169 22.69 27.58 10.19
N ILE A 170 22.81 26.29 10.54
CA ILE A 170 23.22 25.20 9.66
C ILE A 170 22.01 24.29 9.41
N LYS A 171 21.69 24.06 8.13
CA LYS A 171 20.61 23.16 7.72
C LYS A 171 21.11 22.22 6.64
N VAL A 172 20.66 20.98 6.74
CA VAL A 172 20.84 19.96 5.71
C VAL A 172 19.46 19.41 5.35
N GLU A 173 19.19 19.24 4.07
CA GLU A 173 17.98 18.58 3.60
C GLU A 173 18.24 17.82 2.30
N VAL A 174 17.38 16.84 2.02
CA VAL A 174 17.29 16.21 0.69
C VAL A 174 16.26 17.01 -0.10
N PRO A 175 16.64 17.72 -1.18
CA PRO A 175 15.71 18.56 -1.94
C PRO A 175 14.50 17.78 -2.46
N GLU A 176 13.32 18.40 -2.55
CA GLU A 176 12.06 17.74 -2.97
C GLU A 176 12.14 17.02 -4.34
N MET A 177 13.11 17.39 -5.20
CA MET A 177 13.31 16.77 -6.52
C MET A 177 14.47 15.75 -6.57
N MET A 178 15.13 15.48 -5.43
CA MET A 178 16.22 14.51 -5.31
C MET A 178 15.79 13.33 -4.42
N TRP A 179 16.39 12.16 -4.63
CA TRP A 179 16.02 10.93 -3.92
C TRP A 179 17.26 10.08 -3.64
N LEU A 180 17.17 9.26 -2.59
CA LEU A 180 18.25 8.36 -2.19
C LEU A 180 18.44 7.25 -3.22
N GLN A 181 19.65 7.05 -3.72
CA GLN A 181 19.95 5.93 -4.61
C GLN A 181 20.49 4.75 -3.82
N ARG A 182 20.13 3.51 -4.19
CA ARG A 182 20.61 2.31 -3.52
C ARG A 182 21.23 1.31 -4.48
N SER A 183 22.40 0.81 -4.11
CA SER A 183 23.07 -0.32 -4.77
C SER A 183 23.43 -1.35 -3.71
N GLY A 184 22.59 -2.38 -3.57
CA GLY A 184 22.74 -3.34 -2.47
C GLY A 184 22.59 -2.67 -1.11
N ARG A 185 23.66 -2.63 -0.32
CA ARG A 185 23.70 -1.97 1.00
C ARG A 185 24.23 -0.54 0.94
N GLN A 186 24.81 -0.12 -0.20
CA GLN A 186 25.29 1.23 -0.40
C GLN A 186 24.11 2.16 -0.70
N ILE A 187 24.04 3.27 0.01
CA ILE A 187 23.00 4.30 -0.07
C ILE A 187 23.67 5.63 -0.42
N GLN A 188 23.32 6.19 -1.57
CA GLN A 188 23.69 7.52 -1.97
C GLN A 188 22.62 8.51 -1.53
N VAL A 189 23.01 9.56 -0.82
CA VAL A 189 22.13 10.56 -0.22
C VAL A 189 22.45 11.92 -0.83
N PRO A 190 21.66 12.39 -1.81
CA PRO A 190 21.81 13.76 -2.28
C PRO A 190 21.34 14.75 -1.20
N TYR A 191 22.14 15.79 -0.94
CA TYR A 191 21.81 16.79 0.07
C TYR A 191 22.11 18.19 -0.42
N GLU A 192 21.41 19.17 0.14
CA GLU A 192 21.73 20.60 0.03
C GLU A 192 21.96 21.18 1.43
N LEU A 193 22.94 22.07 1.53
CA LEU A 193 23.24 22.84 2.73
C LEU A 193 22.62 24.23 2.61
N SER A 194 21.99 24.71 3.67
CA SER A 194 21.41 26.05 3.73
C SER A 194 21.49 26.66 5.13
N GLY A 195 21.17 27.95 5.24
CA GLY A 195 21.34 28.72 6.48
C GLY A 195 22.57 29.64 6.43
N ASP A 196 22.64 30.58 7.37
CA ASP A 196 23.64 31.66 7.37
C ASP A 196 25.06 31.12 7.59
N ASN A 197 25.19 29.97 8.25
CA ASN A 197 26.46 29.28 8.53
C ASN A 197 26.69 28.03 7.65
N ALA A 198 25.95 27.85 6.55
CA ALA A 198 26.12 26.67 5.68
C ALA A 198 27.55 26.51 5.12
N ASN A 199 28.30 27.60 4.99
CA ASN A 199 29.68 27.58 4.49
C ASN A 199 30.72 27.15 5.53
N SER A 200 30.35 26.99 6.81
CA SER A 200 31.25 26.49 7.85
C SER A 200 31.19 24.97 8.01
N VAL A 201 30.28 24.29 7.30
CA VAL A 201 30.17 22.83 7.32
C VAL A 201 31.43 22.18 6.75
N ASP A 202 32.08 21.35 7.55
CA ASP A 202 33.24 20.55 7.16
C ASP A 202 32.81 19.23 6.51
N GLU A 203 31.74 18.62 7.04
CA GLU A 203 31.27 17.31 6.59
C GLU A 203 29.78 17.08 6.80
N VAL A 204 29.25 16.08 6.08
CA VAL A 204 27.91 15.54 6.31
C VAL A 204 28.07 14.10 6.79
N SER A 205 27.38 13.76 7.87
CA SER A 205 27.42 12.43 8.47
C SER A 205 26.04 11.79 8.50
N VAL A 206 26.04 10.47 8.61
CA VAL A 206 24.87 9.61 8.72
C VAL A 206 24.74 9.13 10.15
N LEU A 207 23.53 9.28 10.68
CA LEU A 207 23.16 8.94 12.03
C LEU A 207 21.99 7.95 12.01
N ILE A 208 22.15 6.74 12.55
CA ILE A 208 21.07 5.73 12.62
C ILE A 208 20.63 5.53 14.07
N LEU A 209 19.34 5.65 14.33
CA LEU A 209 18.72 5.53 15.66
C LEU A 209 17.73 4.37 15.72
N ASP A 210 17.57 3.71 16.87
CA ASP A 210 16.56 2.67 17.10
C ASP A 210 15.11 3.21 17.18
N LYS A 211 14.95 4.53 17.26
CA LYS A 211 13.68 5.25 17.40
C LYS A 211 13.82 6.62 16.73
N GLU A 212 12.69 7.27 16.47
CA GLU A 212 12.65 8.65 15.95
C GLU A 212 13.52 9.59 16.80
N TYR A 213 14.23 10.52 16.18
CA TYR A 213 14.95 11.58 16.87
C TYR A 213 13.96 12.50 17.59
N THR A 214 14.27 12.85 18.84
CA THR A 214 13.59 13.93 19.56
C THR A 214 14.63 14.89 20.11
N ALA A 215 14.38 16.19 20.05
CA ALA A 215 15.26 17.20 20.64
C ALA A 215 15.56 16.86 22.12
N GLY A 216 16.83 16.92 22.50
CA GLY A 216 17.31 16.54 23.84
C GLY A 216 17.21 15.04 24.15
N ASN A 217 16.91 14.21 23.14
CA ASN A 217 16.73 12.77 23.24
C ASN A 217 15.74 12.37 24.36
N THR A 218 14.59 13.06 24.43
CA THR A 218 13.57 12.84 25.46
C THR A 218 12.98 11.44 25.46
N ASN A 219 12.93 10.80 24.28
CA ASN A 219 12.41 9.44 24.09
C ASN A 219 13.46 8.33 24.30
N LYS A 220 14.72 8.67 24.59
CA LYS A 220 15.82 7.71 24.78
C LYS A 220 16.02 6.81 23.55
N ALA A 221 16.15 7.44 22.39
CA ALA A 221 16.65 6.78 21.19
C ALA A 221 18.13 6.42 21.38
N ASN A 222 18.50 5.24 20.88
CA ASN A 222 19.84 4.70 20.90
C ASN A 222 20.45 4.78 19.50
N MET A 223 21.72 5.14 19.36
CA MET A 223 22.39 5.05 18.05
C MET A 223 22.71 3.59 17.79
N LEU A 224 22.45 3.20 16.56
CA LEU A 224 22.84 1.91 16.03
C LEU A 224 24.08 2.04 15.14
N PHE A 225 24.28 3.21 14.51
CA PHE A 225 25.36 3.44 13.59
C PHE A 225 25.63 4.94 13.36
N TYR A 226 26.89 5.27 13.14
CA TYR A 226 27.34 6.61 12.78
C TYR A 226 28.55 6.53 11.85
N THR A 227 28.53 7.31 10.77
CA THR A 227 29.64 7.40 9.81
C THR A 227 29.59 8.72 9.07
N GLN A 228 30.73 9.21 8.63
CA GLN A 228 30.80 10.27 7.63
C GLN A 228 30.23 9.75 6.29
N LEU A 229 29.52 10.62 5.57
CA LEU A 229 29.09 10.37 4.19
C LEU A 229 30.30 10.56 3.26
N ASP A 230 30.56 9.64 2.32
CA ASP A 230 31.68 9.78 1.39
C ASP A 230 31.52 11.05 0.55
N ASN A 231 32.35 12.08 0.78
CA ASN A 231 32.25 13.37 0.09
C ASN A 231 32.34 13.27 -1.44
N SER A 232 32.98 12.23 -1.99
CA SER A 232 33.12 12.07 -3.45
C SER A 232 31.87 11.50 -4.11
N GLN A 233 31.06 10.75 -3.36
CA GLN A 233 29.87 10.05 -3.88
C GLN A 233 28.58 10.47 -3.18
N ALA A 234 28.65 11.20 -2.07
CA ALA A 234 27.58 11.41 -1.11
C ALA A 234 26.92 10.07 -0.71
N ALA A 235 27.70 9.05 -0.31
CA ALA A 235 27.19 7.71 -0.04
C ALA A 235 27.66 7.10 1.29
N PHE A 236 26.90 6.15 1.83
CA PHE A 236 27.25 5.32 2.98
C PHE A 236 26.79 3.86 2.79
N ASP A 237 27.43 2.91 3.47
CA ASP A 237 26.96 1.52 3.52
C ASP A 237 26.11 1.26 4.76
N LEU A 238 24.92 0.69 4.57
CA LEU A 238 24.06 0.28 5.68
C LEU A 238 24.71 -0.93 6.41
N PRO A 239 24.89 -0.91 7.75
CA PRO A 239 25.52 -2.00 8.52
C PRO A 239 24.83 -3.34 8.35
N ASP A 240 25.57 -4.43 8.17
CA ASP A 240 25.04 -5.78 7.86
C ASP A 240 23.97 -6.27 8.85
N GLU A 241 24.05 -5.86 10.11
CA GLU A 241 23.14 -6.22 11.19
C GLU A 241 21.75 -5.57 11.06
N LEU A 242 21.63 -4.49 10.30
CA LEU A 242 20.37 -3.78 10.09
C LEU A 242 19.62 -4.33 8.87
N ASP A 243 18.43 -4.86 9.12
CA ASP A 243 17.49 -5.29 8.08
C ASP A 243 16.83 -4.06 7.46
N ILE A 244 17.17 -3.79 6.20
CA ILE A 244 16.66 -2.64 5.45
C ILE A 244 15.13 -2.55 5.40
N SER A 245 14.41 -3.67 5.51
CA SER A 245 12.94 -3.68 5.54
C SER A 245 12.35 -3.07 6.81
N LYS A 246 13.18 -2.85 7.84
CA LYS A 246 12.80 -2.26 9.12
C LYS A 246 13.14 -0.78 9.25
N TRP A 247 13.77 -0.17 8.24
CA TRP A 247 13.99 1.28 8.17
C TRP A 247 12.64 2.02 8.24
N GLY A 248 12.54 3.00 9.14
CA GLY A 248 11.34 3.80 9.40
C GLY A 248 10.33 3.12 10.32
N THR A 249 10.66 1.93 10.85
CA THR A 249 9.80 1.19 11.80
C THR A 249 10.56 0.77 13.06
N ASP A 250 11.63 -0.03 12.91
CA ASP A 250 12.44 -0.48 14.05
C ASP A 250 13.71 0.38 14.22
N TYR A 251 14.08 1.15 13.20
CA TYR A 251 15.17 2.13 13.26
C TYR A 251 14.93 3.26 12.24
N HIS A 252 15.55 4.41 12.45
CA HIS A 252 15.43 5.62 11.65
C HIS A 252 16.82 6.12 11.25
N VAL A 253 16.94 6.71 10.06
CA VAL A 253 18.23 7.16 9.52
C VAL A 253 18.15 8.65 9.26
N TYR A 254 19.19 9.36 9.65
CA TYR A 254 19.30 10.81 9.56
C TYR A 254 20.60 11.18 8.85
N ILE A 255 20.59 12.34 8.19
CA ILE A 255 21.82 13.06 7.85
C ILE A 255 21.96 14.30 8.74
N ILE A 256 23.19 14.64 9.07
CA ILE A 256 23.56 15.83 9.83
C ILE A 256 24.72 16.54 9.11
N ALA A 257 24.69 17.86 9.06
CA ALA A 257 25.83 18.66 8.58
C ALA A 257 26.62 19.15 9.79
N GLU A 258 27.92 18.89 9.81
CA GLU A 258 28.80 19.13 10.94
C GLU A 258 29.85 20.21 10.60
N ASP A 259 30.01 21.16 11.51
CA ASP A 259 31.07 22.15 11.56
C ASP A 259 31.99 21.75 12.72
N MET A 260 33.11 21.15 12.33
CA MET A 260 34.10 20.56 13.22
C MET A 260 35.09 21.66 13.59
N ASN A 261 34.89 22.26 14.76
CA ASN A 261 35.60 23.46 15.19
C ASN A 261 37.06 23.17 15.65
N GLY A 262 37.75 22.22 15.03
CA GLY A 262 39.17 21.92 15.29
C GLY A 262 39.51 21.66 16.77
N GLU A 263 40.51 22.39 17.29
CA GLU A 263 40.99 22.28 18.68
C GLU A 263 40.07 22.95 19.71
N HIS A 264 38.99 23.59 19.27
CA HIS A 264 37.97 24.16 20.16
C HIS A 264 37.22 23.06 20.94
N ASN A 265 36.55 23.46 22.01
CA ASN A 265 35.95 22.57 23.01
C ASN A 265 34.49 22.19 22.70
N SER A 266 33.88 22.77 21.66
CA SER A 266 32.59 22.38 21.09
C SER A 266 32.72 22.18 19.58
N ASP A 267 31.87 21.31 19.03
CA ASP A 267 31.57 21.17 17.60
C ASP A 267 30.13 21.62 17.39
N TYR A 268 29.76 21.87 16.14
CA TYR A 268 28.40 22.28 15.78
C TYR A 268 27.83 21.33 14.73
N ALA A 269 26.53 21.14 14.74
CA ALA A 269 25.83 20.38 13.72
C ALA A 269 24.42 20.93 13.47
N SER A 270 23.89 20.66 12.29
CA SER A 270 22.48 20.89 12.01
C SER A 270 21.55 20.06 12.90
N GLU A 271 20.27 20.42 12.96
CA GLU A 271 19.25 19.46 13.40
C GLU A 271 19.28 18.21 12.49
N PRO A 272 19.07 16.99 13.04
CA PRO A 272 18.99 15.77 12.24
C PRO A 272 17.85 15.81 11.22
N TYR A 273 18.20 15.65 9.95
CA TYR A 273 17.22 15.53 8.87
C TYR A 273 16.93 14.05 8.60
N GLU A 274 15.71 13.61 8.89
CA GLU A 274 15.34 12.21 8.67
C GLU A 274 15.28 11.89 7.18
N ILE A 275 16.02 10.87 6.78
CA ILE A 275 15.95 10.32 5.44
C ILE A 275 15.18 9.00 5.45
N SER A 276 14.22 8.91 4.54
CA SER A 276 13.38 7.73 4.39
C SER A 276 13.56 7.10 3.02
N LEU A 277 13.67 5.78 2.98
CA LEU A 277 13.54 5.02 1.75
C LEU A 277 12.06 4.98 1.33
N THR A 278 11.54 6.06 0.78
CA THR A 278 10.20 6.09 0.21
C THR A 278 10.11 5.24 -1.07
N HIS A 279 11.24 4.87 -1.68
CA HIS A 279 11.32 4.04 -2.88
C HIS A 279 12.54 3.12 -2.87
N ASP A 280 12.33 1.81 -3.04
CA ASP A 280 13.40 0.83 -3.24
C ASP A 280 13.82 0.81 -4.71
N LEU A 281 15.02 1.31 -5.00
CA LEU A 281 15.65 1.17 -6.31
C LEU A 281 16.84 0.23 -6.18
N VAL A 282 16.78 -0.94 -6.82
CA VAL A 282 17.89 -1.90 -6.80
C VAL A 282 18.53 -1.94 -8.18
N LEU A 283 19.77 -1.45 -8.27
CA LEU A 283 20.66 -1.66 -9.41
C LEU A 283 21.46 -2.95 -9.19
N ASP A 284 21.16 -4.01 -9.94
CA ASP A 284 22.01 -5.20 -10.02
C ASP A 284 22.82 -5.14 -11.34
N VAL A 285 23.99 -5.80 -11.35
CA VAL A 285 25.14 -5.74 -12.27
C VAL A 285 24.84 -6.19 -13.72
N ARG A 286 23.58 -6.11 -14.15
CA ARG A 286 23.08 -6.49 -15.48
C ARG A 286 22.23 -5.41 -16.15
N ASN A 287 22.46 -4.13 -15.84
CA ASN A 287 21.72 -2.99 -16.43
C ASN A 287 20.19 -3.15 -16.34
N THR A 288 19.70 -3.74 -15.25
CA THR A 288 18.27 -4.00 -15.04
C THR A 288 17.74 -3.14 -13.90
N LEU A 289 16.78 -2.25 -14.19
CA LEU A 289 16.09 -1.44 -13.18
C LEU A 289 14.94 -2.23 -12.55
N THR A 290 14.98 -2.45 -11.23
CA THR A 290 13.89 -3.07 -10.48
C THR A 290 13.34 -2.10 -9.42
N ILE A 291 12.06 -1.72 -9.53
CA ILE A 291 11.34 -0.91 -8.54
C ILE A 291 10.54 -1.84 -7.62
N LYS A 292 10.76 -1.78 -6.31
CA LYS A 292 9.97 -2.51 -5.30
C LYS A 292 9.29 -1.52 -4.35
N ASN A 293 8.14 -1.92 -3.77
CA ASN A 293 7.47 -1.21 -2.67
C ASN A 293 7.20 0.29 -2.91
N TYR A 294 6.70 0.67 -4.09
CA TYR A 294 6.38 2.07 -4.42
C TYR A 294 5.12 2.59 -3.67
N VAL A 295 5.21 3.80 -3.11
CA VAL A 295 4.11 4.53 -2.46
C VAL A 295 3.56 5.59 -3.45
N PRO A 296 2.24 5.66 -3.71
CA PRO A 296 1.66 6.67 -4.61
C PRO A 296 1.87 8.12 -4.11
N ASP A 297 2.00 9.07 -5.06
CA ASP A 297 2.10 10.54 -4.87
C ASP A 297 3.49 11.14 -4.56
N THR A 298 4.59 10.46 -4.93
CA THR A 298 5.96 11.04 -4.85
C THR A 298 6.60 11.21 -6.24
N LEU A 299 7.29 12.33 -6.48
CA LEU A 299 8.10 12.54 -7.69
C LEU A 299 9.33 11.62 -7.67
N MET A 300 9.59 10.89 -8.77
CA MET A 300 10.80 10.07 -8.94
C MET A 300 11.55 10.58 -10.17
N THR A 301 12.69 11.24 -9.96
CA THR A 301 13.54 11.78 -11.04
C THR A 301 14.82 10.96 -11.15
N MET A 302 14.85 9.89 -11.94
CA MET A 302 16.08 9.13 -12.13
C MET A 302 17.00 9.79 -13.15
N TYR A 303 18.30 9.89 -12.86
CA TYR A 303 19.35 10.26 -13.80
C TYR A 303 20.15 9.02 -14.19
N PHE A 304 20.33 8.79 -15.48
CA PHE A 304 21.26 7.79 -16.00
C PHE A 304 22.34 8.51 -16.82
N GLU A 305 23.61 8.31 -16.49
CA GLU A 305 24.71 8.71 -17.38
C GLU A 305 24.85 7.67 -18.49
N GLY A 306 24.55 8.07 -19.73
CA GLY A 306 24.78 7.25 -20.92
C GLY A 306 26.00 7.74 -21.70
N MET A 307 26.93 6.83 -22.01
CA MET A 307 27.97 7.09 -23.01
C MET A 307 27.37 7.05 -24.43
N ILE A 308 27.53 8.12 -25.19
CA ILE A 308 27.25 8.17 -26.63
C ILE A 308 28.60 8.35 -27.32
N ASP A 309 28.98 7.40 -28.18
CA ASP A 309 30.25 7.41 -28.92
C ASP A 309 31.52 7.59 -28.07
N GLY A 310 31.51 7.09 -26.83
CA GLY A 310 32.66 7.13 -25.93
C GLY A 310 32.85 8.46 -25.17
N GLU A 311 31.92 9.41 -25.29
CA GLU A 311 31.86 10.62 -24.47
C GLU A 311 30.53 10.69 -23.69
N ASN A 312 30.56 11.32 -22.51
CA ASN A 312 29.41 11.44 -21.62
C ASN A 312 28.43 12.49 -22.20
N ARG A 313 27.31 12.07 -22.82
CA ARG A 313 26.49 12.97 -23.67
C ARG A 313 24.96 12.78 -23.60
N GLY A 314 24.41 12.16 -22.56
CA GLY A 314 22.94 12.15 -22.43
C GLY A 314 22.42 11.63 -21.10
N GLY A 315 21.44 12.35 -20.55
CA GLY A 315 20.65 11.96 -19.39
C GLY A 315 19.25 11.52 -19.82
N VAL A 316 18.75 10.42 -19.27
CA VAL A 316 17.32 10.10 -19.35
C VAL A 316 16.66 10.65 -18.10
N THR A 317 15.69 11.55 -18.27
CA THR A 317 14.90 12.11 -17.17
C THR A 317 13.54 11.42 -17.17
N LEU A 318 13.26 10.62 -16.14
CA LEU A 318 11.89 10.20 -15.88
C LEU A 318 11.13 11.40 -15.32
N LEU A 319 10.08 11.83 -16.01
CA LEU A 319 9.20 12.88 -15.53
C LEU A 319 7.78 12.31 -15.44
N ASP A 320 7.29 12.36 -14.21
CA ASP A 320 5.89 12.20 -13.81
C ASP A 320 5.40 10.75 -13.68
N LEU A 321 4.92 10.44 -12.47
CA LEU A 321 3.95 9.39 -12.19
C LEU A 321 2.61 10.11 -12.06
N ASP A 322 1.79 10.11 -13.12
CA ASP A 322 0.44 10.60 -12.95
C ASP A 322 -0.39 9.62 -12.10
N LYS A 323 -1.36 10.17 -11.39
CA LYS A 323 -2.40 9.52 -10.55
C LYS A 323 -3.10 8.28 -11.14
N ASP A 324 -2.85 7.94 -12.41
CA ASP A 324 -3.43 6.79 -13.12
C ASP A 324 -2.39 5.66 -13.39
N GLY A 325 -1.15 5.77 -12.89
CA GLY A 325 -0.12 4.75 -13.03
C GLY A 325 0.54 4.73 -14.42
N LYS A 326 0.79 5.91 -15.00
CA LYS A 326 1.55 6.06 -16.24
C LYS A 326 2.79 6.90 -15.99
N PHE A 327 3.85 6.62 -16.74
CA PHE A 327 5.03 7.48 -16.80
C PHE A 327 5.31 7.94 -18.24
N ASP A 328 5.88 9.14 -18.36
CA ASP A 328 6.49 9.64 -19.58
C ASP A 328 8.02 9.56 -19.46
N LEU A 329 8.67 8.86 -20.40
CA LEU A 329 10.12 8.90 -20.56
C LEU A 329 10.47 10.17 -21.34
N ILE A 330 11.29 11.05 -20.76
CA ILE A 330 11.87 12.21 -21.45
C ILE A 330 13.37 11.95 -21.62
N PHE A 331 13.81 11.93 -22.86
CA PHE A 331 15.24 11.84 -23.19
C PHE A 331 15.81 13.26 -23.25
N ASP A 332 16.76 13.58 -22.38
CA ASP A 332 17.50 14.84 -22.43
C ASP A 332 18.84 14.61 -23.14
N LEU A 333 18.90 15.03 -24.40
CA LEU A 333 20.14 15.06 -25.17
C LEU A 333 20.72 16.46 -25.05
N ALA A 334 21.45 16.70 -23.95
CA ALA A 334 22.26 17.90 -23.82
C ALA A 334 23.51 17.75 -24.69
N ASP A 335 23.46 18.30 -25.92
CA ASP A 335 24.68 18.53 -26.70
C ASP A 335 25.32 19.83 -26.17
N TYR A 336 26.49 19.73 -25.54
CA TYR A 336 27.27 20.90 -25.11
C TYR A 336 27.67 21.72 -26.35
N GLY A 337 26.79 22.61 -26.81
CA GLY A 337 27.09 23.57 -27.86
C GLY A 337 25.96 23.93 -28.83
N SER A 338 24.82 23.24 -28.84
CA SER A 338 23.70 23.62 -29.71
C SER A 338 22.35 23.55 -29.00
N SER A 339 21.67 24.70 -28.92
CA SER A 339 20.43 24.90 -28.18
C SER A 339 19.19 24.33 -28.91
N GLN A 340 19.21 23.03 -29.25
CA GLN A 340 18.03 22.30 -29.71
C GLN A 340 17.71 21.13 -28.79
N ILE A 341 16.72 21.33 -27.93
CA ILE A 341 16.08 20.30 -27.12
C ILE A 341 15.02 19.61 -27.99
N VAL A 342 15.17 18.29 -28.23
CA VAL A 342 14.18 17.48 -28.95
C VAL A 342 13.38 16.66 -27.95
N TYR A 343 12.12 17.03 -27.71
CA TYR A 343 11.22 16.29 -26.83
C TYR A 343 10.63 15.07 -27.57
N LEU A 344 11.03 13.86 -27.18
CA LEU A 344 10.38 12.61 -27.55
C LEU A 344 9.66 12.04 -26.32
N SER A 345 8.33 12.12 -26.29
CA SER A 345 7.51 11.49 -25.26
C SER A 345 6.88 10.19 -25.78
N LYS A 346 6.96 9.12 -24.99
CA LYS A 346 6.24 7.87 -25.24
C LYS A 346 5.63 7.37 -23.94
N THR A 347 4.31 7.51 -23.83
CA THR A 347 3.55 7.07 -22.66
C THR A 347 3.47 5.54 -22.63
N ILE A 348 3.83 4.94 -21.49
CA ILE A 348 3.73 3.50 -21.25
C ILE A 348 2.65 3.27 -20.18
N ASP A 349 1.68 2.40 -20.49
CA ASP A 349 0.64 1.99 -19.55
C ASP A 349 1.17 0.88 -18.63
N CYS A 350 1.67 1.22 -17.44
CA CYS A 350 2.02 0.25 -16.41
C CYS A 350 0.89 0.14 -15.39
N GLN A 351 -0.05 -0.78 -15.61
CA GLN A 351 -0.95 -1.19 -14.53
C GLN A 351 -0.09 -1.87 -13.45
N LEU A 352 0.15 -1.16 -12.34
CA LEU A 352 1.06 -1.57 -11.26
C LEU A 352 0.56 -2.86 -10.58
N GLN A 353 1.18 -4.00 -10.94
CA GLN A 353 1.58 -5.11 -10.06
C GLN A 353 2.33 -6.17 -10.89
N GLY A 354 3.67 -6.21 -10.76
CA GLY A 354 4.56 -7.19 -11.42
C GLY A 354 6.03 -6.76 -11.43
N THR A 355 6.93 -7.67 -11.85
CA THR A 355 8.36 -7.37 -12.09
C THR A 355 8.55 -6.87 -13.52
N TYR A 356 9.25 -5.75 -13.71
CA TYR A 356 9.57 -5.17 -15.01
C TYR A 356 11.06 -5.37 -15.31
N SER A 357 11.44 -5.62 -16.56
CA SER A 357 12.83 -5.68 -16.99
C SER A 357 12.98 -4.92 -18.31
N ILE A 358 14.06 -4.14 -18.43
CA ILE A 358 14.41 -3.37 -19.62
C ILE A 358 15.70 -3.97 -20.17
N ASP A 359 15.66 -4.49 -21.40
CA ASP A 359 16.86 -4.96 -22.12
C ASP A 359 17.30 -3.87 -23.09
N MET A 360 18.52 -3.37 -22.91
CA MET A 360 19.14 -2.35 -23.76
C MET A 360 20.26 -2.91 -24.65
N SER A 361 20.45 -4.24 -24.67
CA SER A 361 21.56 -4.84 -25.39
C SER A 361 21.23 -5.06 -26.88
N GLY A 362 22.01 -4.41 -27.75
CA GLY A 362 22.16 -4.78 -29.16
C GLY A 362 21.18 -4.16 -30.14
N THR A 363 21.44 -2.92 -30.58
CA THR A 363 21.45 -2.53 -32.01
C THR A 363 21.85 -1.05 -32.18
N PRO A 364 22.56 -0.67 -33.26
CA PRO A 364 22.80 0.73 -33.59
C PRO A 364 21.46 1.41 -33.92
N LEU A 365 21.25 2.57 -33.31
CA LEU A 365 20.02 3.35 -33.23
C LEU A 365 19.15 3.37 -34.51
N GLY A 366 18.03 2.65 -34.45
CA GLY A 366 16.79 2.93 -35.16
C GLY A 366 15.64 2.90 -34.14
N LEU A 367 15.07 4.07 -33.82
CA LEU A 367 14.23 4.38 -32.65
C LEU A 367 12.83 3.71 -32.59
N ASP A 368 12.68 2.45 -33.00
CA ASP A 368 11.35 1.85 -33.20
C ASP A 368 10.94 0.76 -32.19
N SER A 369 11.81 0.24 -31.33
CA SER A 369 11.35 -0.82 -30.40
C SER A 369 12.17 -0.98 -29.12
N ILE A 370 11.77 -0.25 -28.08
CA ILE A 370 11.91 -0.70 -26.68
C ILE A 370 10.70 -1.61 -26.40
N SER A 371 10.95 -2.84 -25.96
CA SER A 371 9.90 -3.84 -25.67
C SER A 371 9.76 -4.04 -24.16
N PHE A 372 8.57 -3.77 -23.61
CA PHE A 372 8.20 -4.08 -22.24
C PHE A 372 7.50 -5.43 -22.20
N ILE A 373 7.96 -6.37 -21.38
CA ILE A 373 7.31 -7.67 -21.21
C ILE A 373 6.55 -7.66 -19.87
N LEU A 374 5.22 -7.55 -19.94
CA LEU A 374 4.35 -7.92 -18.83
C LEU A 374 4.36 -9.45 -18.71
N SER A 375 4.71 -9.97 -17.55
CA SER A 375 4.64 -11.42 -17.28
C SER A 375 3.41 -11.69 -16.43
N ASP A 376 2.33 -12.19 -17.04
CA ASP A 376 1.15 -12.62 -16.28
C ASP A 376 1.51 -13.77 -15.31
N LEU A 377 0.95 -13.76 -14.10
CA LEU A 377 1.03 -14.90 -13.19
C LEU A 377 0.11 -16.02 -13.69
N LYS A 378 0.59 -17.25 -13.66
CA LYS A 378 -0.13 -18.39 -14.20
C LYS A 378 -1.22 -18.86 -13.26
N VAL A 379 -2.37 -19.20 -13.85
CA VAL A 379 -3.45 -19.91 -13.17
C VAL A 379 -3.54 -21.30 -13.77
N GLY A 380 -2.98 -22.27 -13.08
CA GLY A 380 -3.10 -23.68 -13.40
C GLY A 380 -4.46 -24.22 -12.98
N LEU A 381 -5.02 -25.14 -13.78
CA LEU A 381 -6.11 -26.00 -13.35
C LEU A 381 -5.54 -27.40 -13.13
N GLY A 382 -5.71 -27.93 -11.92
CA GLY A 382 -5.35 -29.31 -11.58
C GLY A 382 -6.16 -30.33 -12.37
N GLN A 383 -5.81 -31.61 -12.24
CA GLN A 383 -6.58 -32.67 -12.88
C GLN A 383 -7.99 -32.75 -12.29
N VAL A 384 -8.99 -32.79 -13.17
CA VAL A 384 -10.41 -32.87 -12.79
C VAL A 384 -10.96 -34.22 -13.22
N THR A 385 -11.60 -34.93 -12.30
CA THR A 385 -12.25 -36.22 -12.53
C THR A 385 -13.70 -36.15 -12.05
N HIS A 386 -14.60 -36.92 -12.66
CA HIS A 386 -16.03 -36.98 -12.29
C HIS A 386 -16.80 -35.65 -12.46
N GLY A 387 -16.33 -34.81 -13.36
CA GLY A 387 -16.93 -33.55 -13.77
C GLY A 387 -15.99 -32.79 -14.68
N SER A 388 -16.34 -31.54 -14.95
CA SER A 388 -15.51 -30.58 -15.70
C SER A 388 -15.33 -29.30 -14.90
N ALA A 389 -14.20 -28.63 -15.10
CA ALA A 389 -13.99 -27.28 -14.58
C ALA A 389 -13.34 -26.39 -15.63
N SER A 390 -13.62 -25.09 -15.56
CA SER A 390 -13.00 -24.08 -16.41
C SER A 390 -12.64 -22.83 -15.60
N LEU A 391 -11.57 -22.18 -16.03
CA LEU A 391 -11.10 -20.93 -15.46
C LEU A 391 -11.48 -19.78 -16.40
N SER A 392 -11.90 -18.65 -15.84
CA SER A 392 -12.13 -17.43 -16.63
C SER A 392 -10.83 -16.85 -17.20
N LYS A 393 -9.69 -17.18 -16.59
CA LYS A 393 -8.34 -16.73 -16.95
C LYS A 393 -7.34 -17.85 -16.66
N THR A 394 -6.41 -18.12 -17.59
CA THR A 394 -5.28 -19.06 -17.40
C THR A 394 -3.98 -18.34 -17.00
N SER A 395 -4.01 -17.02 -17.05
CA SER A 395 -2.98 -16.12 -16.57
C SER A 395 -3.66 -14.80 -16.16
N ALA A 396 -3.21 -14.17 -15.09
CA ALA A 396 -3.83 -12.98 -14.52
C ALA A 396 -2.80 -12.13 -13.76
N LEU A 397 -3.05 -10.83 -13.63
CA LEU A 397 -2.24 -9.95 -12.79
C LEU A 397 -2.66 -10.08 -11.33
N LYS A 398 -1.77 -9.79 -10.37
CA LYS A 398 -2.15 -9.73 -8.96
C LYS A 398 -3.33 -8.74 -8.79
N GLY A 399 -4.30 -9.10 -7.94
CA GLY A 399 -5.53 -8.32 -7.74
C GLY A 399 -6.64 -8.61 -8.76
N ASP A 400 -6.36 -9.30 -9.88
CA ASP A 400 -7.40 -9.71 -10.82
C ASP A 400 -8.32 -10.76 -10.19
N THR A 401 -9.63 -10.64 -10.44
CA THR A 401 -10.57 -11.71 -10.09
C THR A 401 -10.51 -12.84 -11.12
N VAL A 402 -10.35 -14.06 -10.63
CA VAL A 402 -10.43 -15.30 -11.41
C VAL A 402 -11.66 -16.10 -10.95
N LYS A 403 -12.53 -16.44 -11.90
CA LYS A 403 -13.71 -17.25 -11.67
C LYS A 403 -13.47 -18.69 -12.09
N VAL A 404 -13.88 -19.62 -11.23
CA VAL A 404 -13.85 -21.07 -11.44
C VAL A 404 -15.29 -21.53 -11.68
N THR A 405 -15.54 -22.18 -12.81
CA THR A 405 -16.83 -22.81 -13.10
C THR A 405 -16.67 -24.31 -13.06
N ALA A 406 -17.39 -24.99 -12.17
CA ALA A 406 -17.36 -26.45 -12.01
C ALA A 406 -18.73 -27.05 -12.37
N THR A 407 -18.73 -28.08 -13.21
CA THR A 407 -19.95 -28.81 -13.62
C THR A 407 -19.76 -30.30 -13.32
N PRO A 408 -20.47 -30.87 -12.33
CA PRO A 408 -20.38 -32.29 -12.00
C PRO A 408 -20.89 -33.20 -13.12
N ASP A 409 -20.30 -34.39 -13.26
CA ASP A 409 -20.87 -35.45 -14.10
C ASP A 409 -22.16 -36.01 -13.49
N LYS A 410 -22.99 -36.66 -14.31
CA LYS A 410 -24.23 -37.29 -13.84
C LYS A 410 -23.92 -38.30 -12.72
N GLY A 411 -24.52 -38.10 -11.54
CA GLY A 411 -24.33 -38.94 -10.35
C GLY A 411 -23.27 -38.44 -9.37
N TYR A 412 -22.67 -37.27 -9.64
CA TYR A 412 -21.74 -36.57 -8.76
C TYR A 412 -22.24 -35.17 -8.42
N GLU A 413 -21.75 -34.61 -7.32
CA GLU A 413 -21.97 -33.23 -6.91
C GLU A 413 -20.64 -32.57 -6.55
N LEU A 414 -20.59 -31.24 -6.58
CA LEU A 414 -19.39 -30.48 -6.21
C LEU A 414 -19.04 -30.77 -4.75
N ASP A 415 -17.78 -31.14 -4.50
CA ASP A 415 -17.28 -31.34 -3.13
C ASP A 415 -16.49 -30.12 -2.66
N LYS A 416 -15.43 -29.75 -3.39
CA LYS A 416 -14.55 -28.64 -3.00
C LYS A 416 -13.89 -27.95 -4.18
N ILE A 417 -13.71 -26.63 -4.08
CA ILE A 417 -12.84 -25.81 -4.94
C ILE A 417 -11.81 -25.12 -4.07
N THR A 418 -10.52 -25.30 -4.36
CA THR A 418 -9.42 -24.62 -3.65
C THR A 418 -8.41 -24.04 -4.63
N TYR A 419 -7.73 -22.96 -4.25
CA TYR A 419 -6.50 -22.52 -4.93
C TYR A 419 -5.33 -22.47 -3.95
N SER A 420 -4.10 -22.57 -4.47
CA SER A 420 -2.87 -22.49 -3.66
C SER A 420 -1.67 -22.09 -4.55
N PRO A 421 -0.68 -21.36 -4.00
CA PRO A 421 -0.70 -20.66 -2.71
C PRO A 421 -1.40 -19.29 -2.75
N ASP A 422 -1.84 -18.78 -1.59
CA ASP A 422 -2.16 -17.36 -1.38
C ASP A 422 -0.90 -16.53 -1.08
N ASP A 423 -1.06 -15.22 -0.83
CA ASP A 423 0.05 -14.30 -0.51
C ASP A 423 0.86 -14.72 0.75
N SER A 424 0.31 -15.60 1.60
CA SER A 424 0.96 -16.15 2.79
C SER A 424 1.44 -17.60 2.59
N GLY A 425 1.34 -18.16 1.39
CA GLY A 425 1.77 -19.52 1.07
C GLY A 425 0.73 -20.62 1.32
N ASN A 426 -0.51 -20.29 1.70
CA ASN A 426 -1.52 -21.25 2.14
C ASN A 426 -2.52 -21.65 1.05
N ALA A 427 -3.22 -22.78 1.24
CA ALA A 427 -4.32 -23.20 0.39
C ALA A 427 -5.66 -22.62 0.88
N VAL A 428 -6.45 -22.06 -0.02
CA VAL A 428 -7.70 -21.35 0.31
C VAL A 428 -8.91 -22.05 -0.31
N ASP A 429 -9.97 -22.23 0.48
CA ASP A 429 -11.25 -22.80 0.05
C ASP A 429 -12.18 -21.71 -0.51
N ILE A 430 -12.57 -21.89 -1.77
CA ILE A 430 -13.44 -20.97 -2.50
C ILE A 430 -14.71 -21.66 -3.01
N THR A 431 -15.10 -22.79 -2.41
CA THR A 431 -16.25 -23.59 -2.86
C THR A 431 -17.54 -22.79 -2.93
N ASN A 432 -17.78 -21.90 -1.97
CA ASN A 432 -18.98 -21.07 -1.91
C ASN A 432 -18.95 -19.88 -2.88
N SER A 433 -17.78 -19.26 -3.08
CA SER A 433 -17.64 -18.08 -3.94
C SER A 433 -17.45 -18.43 -5.41
N GLY A 434 -16.79 -19.57 -5.69
CA GLY A 434 -16.32 -19.94 -7.02
C GLY A 434 -15.35 -18.93 -7.64
N MET A 435 -14.78 -18.03 -6.83
CA MET A 435 -13.97 -16.91 -7.29
C MET A 435 -12.87 -16.61 -6.26
N PHE A 436 -11.71 -16.16 -6.76
CA PHE A 436 -10.63 -15.65 -5.94
C PHE A 436 -9.95 -14.45 -6.59
N THR A 437 -9.27 -13.66 -5.76
CA THR A 437 -8.39 -12.56 -6.20
C THR A 437 -6.99 -13.10 -6.36
N MET A 438 -6.37 -12.87 -7.52
CA MET A 438 -5.06 -13.42 -7.85
C MET A 438 -3.99 -12.91 -6.86
N PRO A 439 -3.28 -13.81 -6.16
CA PRO A 439 -2.17 -13.46 -5.27
C PRO A 439 -0.90 -13.16 -6.06
N ASN A 440 0.19 -12.80 -5.38
CA ASN A 440 1.48 -12.41 -5.98
C ASN A 440 2.35 -13.60 -6.44
N ASN A 441 1.73 -14.70 -6.84
CA ASN A 441 2.41 -15.92 -7.25
C ASN A 441 1.55 -16.71 -8.23
N ASP A 442 2.19 -17.58 -9.01
CA ASP A 442 1.47 -18.59 -9.78
C ASP A 442 0.60 -19.44 -8.84
N VAL A 443 -0.62 -19.75 -9.26
CA VAL A 443 -1.56 -20.55 -8.46
C VAL A 443 -2.02 -21.77 -9.22
N THR A 444 -2.38 -22.83 -8.48
CA THR A 444 -3.10 -23.97 -9.03
C THR A 444 -4.46 -24.10 -8.37
N VAL A 445 -5.51 -24.15 -9.18
CA VAL A 445 -6.89 -24.41 -8.76
C VAL A 445 -7.16 -25.91 -8.81
N ASN A 446 -7.63 -26.47 -7.70
CA ASN A 446 -8.08 -27.86 -7.60
C ASN A 446 -9.59 -27.91 -7.39
N VAL A 447 -10.28 -28.74 -8.19
CA VAL A 447 -11.73 -28.95 -8.13
C VAL A 447 -12.00 -30.43 -7.92
N THR A 448 -12.80 -30.76 -6.91
CA THR A 448 -13.16 -32.14 -6.55
C THR A 448 -14.66 -32.32 -6.51
N PHE A 449 -15.11 -33.51 -6.91
CA PHE A 449 -16.52 -33.92 -6.92
C PHE A 449 -16.69 -35.19 -6.09
N LYS A 450 -17.83 -35.32 -5.41
CA LYS A 450 -18.19 -36.52 -4.65
C LYS A 450 -19.43 -37.22 -5.23
N PRO A 451 -19.53 -38.56 -5.13
CA PRO A 451 -20.70 -39.28 -5.62
C PRO A 451 -21.97 -38.91 -4.83
N VAL A 452 -23.07 -38.64 -5.54
CA VAL A 452 -24.40 -38.50 -4.94
C VAL A 452 -24.87 -39.90 -4.50
N LYS A 453 -25.19 -40.05 -3.22
CA LYS A 453 -25.71 -41.30 -2.64
C LYS A 453 -27.22 -41.23 -2.46
N TYR A 454 -27.90 -42.31 -2.82
CA TYR A 454 -29.35 -42.46 -2.65
C TYR A 454 -29.63 -43.48 -1.54
N SER A 455 -30.62 -43.19 -0.69
CA SER A 455 -31.00 -44.06 0.40
C SER A 455 -31.76 -45.29 -0.10
N ILE A 456 -31.52 -46.44 0.53
CA ILE A 456 -32.16 -47.73 0.25
C ILE A 456 -32.88 -48.20 1.51
N THR A 457 -34.20 -48.36 1.40
CA THR A 457 -35.06 -48.83 2.49
C THR A 457 -35.69 -50.16 2.12
N VAL A 458 -35.65 -51.12 3.05
CA VAL A 458 -36.24 -52.46 2.87
C VAL A 458 -37.28 -52.70 3.95
N ASN A 459 -38.52 -52.92 3.51
CA ASN A 459 -39.67 -53.22 4.36
C ASN A 459 -40.05 -54.71 4.28
N THR A 460 -40.79 -55.20 5.26
CA THR A 460 -41.35 -56.56 5.31
C THR A 460 -42.83 -56.49 5.70
N ASP A 461 -43.61 -57.50 5.32
CA ASP A 461 -45.01 -57.65 5.74
C ASP A 461 -45.19 -58.28 7.14
N GLY A 462 -44.08 -58.56 7.84
CA GLY A 462 -44.04 -59.16 9.17
C GLY A 462 -43.88 -60.69 9.18
N ASN A 463 -43.94 -61.37 8.02
CA ASN A 463 -43.88 -62.85 7.93
C ASN A 463 -42.47 -63.39 7.58
N GLY A 464 -41.44 -62.57 7.77
CA GLY A 464 -40.04 -62.88 7.55
C GLY A 464 -39.16 -61.64 7.74
N THR A 465 -37.84 -61.80 7.58
CA THR A 465 -36.86 -60.71 7.64
C THR A 465 -36.35 -60.37 6.25
N ALA A 466 -35.94 -59.13 6.03
CA ALA A 466 -35.39 -58.68 4.76
C ALA A 466 -34.33 -57.59 4.98
N LYS A 467 -33.28 -57.59 4.17
CA LYS A 467 -32.20 -56.60 4.23
C LYS A 467 -31.59 -56.34 2.86
N ALA A 468 -31.06 -55.14 2.69
CA ALA A 468 -30.18 -54.77 1.59
C ALA A 468 -28.71 -54.89 2.02
N SER A 469 -27.81 -55.07 1.05
CA SER A 469 -26.36 -55.09 1.29
C SER A 469 -25.80 -53.73 1.75
N SER A 470 -26.50 -52.63 1.49
CA SER A 470 -26.19 -51.27 1.98
C SER A 470 -27.46 -50.44 2.16
N SER A 471 -27.47 -49.51 3.10
CA SER A 471 -28.56 -48.56 3.35
C SER A 471 -28.50 -47.30 2.45
N SER A 472 -27.40 -47.11 1.72
CA SER A 472 -27.27 -46.10 0.66
C SER A 472 -26.17 -46.47 -0.33
N ALA A 473 -26.28 -46.02 -1.58
CA ALA A 473 -25.24 -46.19 -2.59
C ALA A 473 -25.36 -45.17 -3.74
N ALA A 474 -24.28 -45.00 -4.50
CA ALA A 474 -24.25 -44.16 -5.70
C ALA A 474 -24.97 -44.84 -6.88
N THR A 475 -25.45 -44.05 -7.84
CA THR A 475 -26.09 -44.56 -9.07
C THR A 475 -25.23 -45.62 -9.77
N GLY A 476 -25.88 -46.67 -10.27
CA GLY A 476 -25.22 -47.81 -10.93
C GLY A 476 -24.67 -48.88 -9.99
N SER A 477 -24.53 -48.59 -8.69
CA SER A 477 -24.12 -49.60 -7.70
C SER A 477 -25.12 -50.76 -7.67
N LYS A 478 -24.60 -51.99 -7.64
CA LYS A 478 -25.41 -53.20 -7.49
C LYS A 478 -25.72 -53.43 -6.01
N ILE A 479 -27.00 -53.44 -5.68
CA ILE A 479 -27.49 -53.73 -4.32
C ILE A 479 -28.09 -55.12 -4.31
N THR A 480 -27.62 -55.95 -3.38
CA THR A 480 -28.18 -57.29 -3.15
C THR A 480 -29.26 -57.20 -2.09
N LEU A 481 -30.42 -57.75 -2.39
CA LEU A 481 -31.53 -57.93 -1.47
C LEU A 481 -31.56 -59.38 -1.02
N SER A 482 -31.77 -59.59 0.28
CA SER A 482 -31.94 -60.91 0.86
C SER A 482 -33.15 -60.93 1.78
N ALA A 483 -34.00 -61.94 1.62
CA ALA A 483 -35.17 -62.18 2.44
C ALA A 483 -35.10 -63.59 3.06
N THR A 484 -35.40 -63.70 4.34
CA THR A 484 -35.46 -64.97 5.07
C THR A 484 -36.87 -65.17 5.60
N PRO A 485 -37.64 -66.14 5.07
CA PRO A 485 -38.99 -66.41 5.54
C PRO A 485 -39.01 -66.90 6.99
N LYS A 486 -40.07 -66.56 7.73
CA LYS A 486 -40.38 -67.19 9.01
C LYS A 486 -40.90 -68.61 8.77
N SER A 487 -40.73 -69.51 9.74
CA SER A 487 -41.21 -70.90 9.66
C SER A 487 -42.70 -70.96 9.25
N GLY A 488 -43.03 -71.86 8.31
CA GLY A 488 -44.37 -71.99 7.73
C GLY A 488 -44.66 -71.08 6.54
N TYR A 489 -43.74 -70.18 6.17
CA TYR A 489 -43.83 -69.28 5.03
C TYR A 489 -42.67 -69.51 4.07
N LYS A 490 -42.90 -69.23 2.79
CA LYS A 490 -41.86 -69.11 1.77
C LYS A 490 -41.88 -67.69 1.21
N PHE A 491 -40.74 -67.26 0.71
CA PHE A 491 -40.63 -65.99 0.02
C PHE A 491 -41.53 -66.03 -1.23
N SER A 492 -42.36 -65.00 -1.40
CA SER A 492 -43.26 -64.89 -2.57
C SER A 492 -42.62 -63.99 -3.61
N LYS A 493 -42.42 -62.70 -3.29
CA LYS A 493 -41.85 -61.73 -4.22
C LYS A 493 -41.31 -60.46 -3.55
N TRP A 494 -40.51 -59.72 -4.30
CA TRP A 494 -40.12 -58.34 -4.02
C TRP A 494 -41.06 -57.35 -4.72
N GLU A 495 -41.56 -56.38 -3.97
CA GLU A 495 -42.33 -55.26 -4.49
C GLU A 495 -41.51 -53.97 -4.42
N VAL A 496 -41.54 -53.18 -5.49
CA VAL A 496 -40.93 -51.85 -5.51
C VAL A 496 -41.99 -50.87 -5.02
N VAL A 497 -41.75 -50.23 -3.87
CA VAL A 497 -42.66 -49.26 -3.26
C VAL A 497 -42.43 -47.87 -3.85
N SER A 498 -41.16 -47.47 -4.00
CA SER A 498 -40.76 -46.20 -4.61
C SER A 498 -39.36 -46.28 -5.21
N GLY A 499 -39.02 -45.34 -6.11
CA GLY A 499 -37.70 -45.26 -6.76
C GLY A 499 -37.58 -45.99 -8.11
N GLY A 500 -38.62 -46.71 -8.55
CA GLY A 500 -38.76 -47.20 -9.93
C GLY A 500 -37.68 -48.19 -10.42
N VAL A 501 -37.04 -48.93 -9.51
CA VAL A 501 -35.93 -49.84 -9.85
C VAL A 501 -36.39 -51.15 -10.48
N ALA A 502 -35.59 -51.68 -11.42
CA ALA A 502 -35.75 -53.03 -11.94
C ALA A 502 -34.99 -54.03 -11.08
N ILE A 503 -35.72 -54.88 -10.36
CA ILE A 503 -35.15 -56.00 -9.61
C ILE A 503 -34.93 -57.17 -10.57
N ALA A 504 -33.72 -57.70 -10.62
CA ALA A 504 -33.27 -58.70 -11.59
C ALA A 504 -34.14 -59.97 -11.60
N ASP A 505 -34.48 -60.46 -10.41
CA ASP A 505 -35.49 -61.51 -10.22
C ASP A 505 -36.35 -61.15 -9.01
N LYS A 506 -37.60 -60.77 -9.25
CA LYS A 506 -38.53 -60.39 -8.17
C LYS A 506 -38.97 -61.58 -7.33
N ASN A 507 -38.84 -62.81 -7.82
CA ASN A 507 -39.37 -64.02 -7.17
C ASN A 507 -38.27 -64.82 -6.44
N SER A 508 -37.00 -64.41 -6.58
CA SER A 508 -35.90 -64.98 -5.79
C SER A 508 -35.71 -64.26 -4.45
N ALA A 509 -35.60 -65.03 -3.37
CA ALA A 509 -35.31 -64.52 -2.02
C ALA A 509 -33.95 -63.82 -1.93
N SER A 510 -33.01 -64.14 -2.82
CA SER A 510 -31.74 -63.44 -3.01
C SER A 510 -31.65 -62.90 -4.42
N THR A 511 -31.67 -61.58 -4.55
CA THR A 511 -31.73 -60.89 -5.85
C THR A 511 -30.94 -59.60 -5.82
N SER A 512 -30.95 -58.84 -6.91
CA SER A 512 -30.27 -57.54 -6.94
C SER A 512 -30.96 -56.53 -7.86
N PHE A 513 -30.67 -55.27 -7.63
CA PHE A 513 -31.01 -54.18 -8.53
C PHE A 513 -29.85 -53.18 -8.62
N ALA A 514 -29.86 -52.35 -9.67
CA ALA A 514 -28.93 -51.23 -9.81
C ALA A 514 -29.59 -49.95 -9.30
N VAL A 515 -28.88 -49.17 -8.47
CA VAL A 515 -29.40 -47.91 -7.93
C VAL A 515 -29.57 -46.88 -9.06
N GLY A 516 -30.75 -46.25 -9.12
CA GLY A 516 -31.07 -45.21 -10.09
C GLY A 516 -30.66 -43.81 -9.62
N SER A 517 -31.44 -42.81 -10.03
CA SER A 517 -31.25 -41.40 -9.65
C SER A 517 -32.29 -40.93 -8.61
N ALA A 518 -32.75 -41.85 -7.76
CA ALA A 518 -33.73 -41.57 -6.72
C ALA A 518 -33.56 -42.54 -5.53
N ASN A 519 -34.06 -42.12 -4.36
CA ASN A 519 -34.18 -42.99 -3.19
C ASN A 519 -35.09 -44.18 -3.48
N VAL A 520 -34.71 -45.37 -2.99
CA VAL A 520 -35.36 -46.63 -3.32
C VAL A 520 -35.99 -47.23 -2.08
N THR A 521 -37.27 -47.60 -2.17
CA THR A 521 -37.94 -48.39 -1.14
C THR A 521 -38.48 -49.67 -1.76
N VAL A 522 -38.13 -50.81 -1.18
CA VAL A 522 -38.61 -52.14 -1.60
C VAL A 522 -39.24 -52.88 -0.42
N LYS A 523 -40.16 -53.81 -0.71
CA LYS A 523 -40.84 -54.62 0.29
C LYS A 523 -40.70 -56.10 -0.04
N ALA A 524 -40.29 -56.92 0.93
CA ALA A 524 -40.36 -58.37 0.84
C ALA A 524 -41.76 -58.87 1.23
N VAL A 525 -42.34 -59.72 0.39
CA VAL A 525 -43.65 -60.35 0.61
C VAL A 525 -43.48 -61.86 0.74
N PHE A 526 -44.13 -62.45 1.75
CA PHE A 526 -44.04 -63.89 2.04
C PHE A 526 -45.43 -64.55 1.96
N GLU A 527 -45.47 -65.80 1.48
CA GLU A 527 -46.70 -66.59 1.38
C GLU A 527 -46.59 -67.87 2.22
N LYS A 528 -47.71 -68.32 2.77
CA LYS A 528 -47.74 -69.51 3.63
C LYS A 528 -47.56 -70.79 2.78
N ILE A 529 -46.72 -71.73 3.22
CA ILE A 529 -46.43 -72.97 2.46
C ILE A 529 -47.58 -73.99 2.65
N PRO A 530 -48.24 -74.46 1.56
CA PRO A 530 -49.15 -75.60 1.62
C PRO A 530 -48.39 -76.94 1.57
N VAL A 531 -48.80 -77.91 2.38
CA VAL A 531 -48.08 -79.18 2.65
C VAL A 531 -48.52 -80.29 1.67
N VAL A 532 -47.69 -80.71 0.69
CA VAL A 532 -47.88 -81.95 -0.11
C VAL A 532 -46.54 -82.55 -0.64
N THR A 533 -46.51 -83.87 -0.83
CA THR A 533 -45.44 -84.90 -0.95
C THR A 533 -44.77 -85.18 -2.33
N ALA A 534 -43.43 -85.38 -2.31
CA ALA A 534 -42.47 -86.29 -3.04
C ALA A 534 -42.29 -86.44 -4.60
N GLN A 535 -41.00 -86.32 -5.03
CA GLN A 535 -40.18 -87.07 -6.07
C GLN A 535 -40.15 -86.66 -7.61
N PRO A 536 -39.16 -87.08 -8.48
CA PRO A 536 -37.81 -86.48 -8.79
C PRO A 536 -37.40 -86.28 -10.30
N THR A 537 -36.13 -85.83 -10.55
CA THR A 537 -35.27 -85.80 -11.80
C THR A 537 -35.41 -84.57 -12.75
N ALA A 538 -34.45 -84.01 -13.54
CA ALA A 538 -33.11 -84.36 -14.06
C ALA A 538 -32.26 -83.12 -14.50
N LYS A 539 -30.96 -83.31 -14.80
CA LYS A 539 -29.91 -82.44 -15.43
C LYS A 539 -29.92 -82.66 -16.98
N PRO A 540 -29.60 -81.75 -17.96
CA PRO A 540 -28.23 -81.21 -18.25
C PRO A 540 -28.01 -79.92 -19.15
N THR A 541 -26.74 -79.47 -19.22
CA THR A 541 -25.92 -78.96 -20.39
C THR A 541 -26.01 -77.57 -21.09
N ALA A 542 -24.83 -76.89 -21.13
CA ALA A 542 -24.02 -76.42 -22.29
C ALA A 542 -24.00 -74.95 -22.85
N LYS A 543 -22.72 -74.52 -23.05
CA LYS A 543 -21.98 -73.35 -23.61
C LYS A 543 -22.11 -73.15 -25.15
N PRO A 544 -21.90 -71.95 -25.83
CA PRO A 544 -20.58 -71.41 -26.33
C PRO A 544 -20.42 -69.86 -26.45
N THR A 545 -19.34 -69.23 -25.95
CA THR A 545 -18.05 -68.76 -26.60
C THR A 545 -18.11 -67.89 -27.87
N ALA A 546 -17.51 -66.68 -27.81
CA ALA A 546 -16.54 -66.14 -28.78
C ALA A 546 -15.80 -64.85 -28.29
N LYS A 547 -14.48 -64.81 -28.52
CA LYS A 547 -13.48 -63.69 -28.54
C LYS A 547 -13.01 -63.60 -30.04
N PRO A 548 -12.15 -62.67 -30.59
CA PRO A 548 -11.30 -61.68 -29.93
C PRO A 548 -10.93 -60.34 -30.65
N THR A 549 -10.32 -59.43 -29.87
CA THR A 549 -9.21 -58.46 -30.14
C THR A 549 -9.12 -57.60 -31.41
N ALA A 550 -8.83 -56.29 -31.24
CA ALA A 550 -7.56 -55.65 -31.63
C ALA A 550 -7.46 -54.17 -31.17
N LYS A 551 -6.22 -53.72 -30.92
CA LYS A 551 -5.76 -52.36 -30.57
C LYS A 551 -5.01 -51.76 -31.78
N PRO A 552 -5.00 -50.43 -31.97
CA PRO A 552 -3.71 -49.77 -32.19
C PRO A 552 -3.55 -48.40 -31.49
N THR A 553 -2.29 -48.06 -31.24
CA THR A 553 -1.72 -46.84 -30.64
C THR A 553 -1.39 -45.77 -31.69
N ALA A 554 -1.56 -44.48 -31.36
CA ALA A 554 -0.91 -43.35 -32.04
C ALA A 554 -0.54 -42.21 -31.06
N LYS A 555 0.60 -41.57 -31.34
CA LYS A 555 1.30 -40.49 -30.60
C LYS A 555 0.75 -39.10 -31.00
N PRO A 556 0.70 -38.08 -30.11
CA PRO A 556 0.12 -36.77 -30.46
C PRO A 556 1.09 -35.88 -31.25
N THR A 557 0.60 -35.30 -32.35
CA THR A 557 1.29 -34.30 -33.18
C THR A 557 0.71 -32.92 -32.88
N LYS A 558 1.57 -31.90 -32.77
CA LYS A 558 1.24 -30.51 -32.41
C LYS A 558 0.29 -29.87 -33.45
N ALA A 559 -0.97 -29.64 -33.07
CA ALA A 559 -1.97 -29.00 -33.92
C ALA A 559 -1.74 -27.48 -34.02
N SER A 560 -1.74 -26.95 -35.25
CA SER A 560 -1.72 -25.51 -35.51
C SER A 560 -3.11 -24.95 -35.21
N THR A 561 -3.29 -24.28 -34.07
CA THR A 561 -4.58 -23.74 -33.62
C THR A 561 -4.90 -22.42 -34.34
N VAL A 562 -6.08 -22.32 -34.95
CA VAL A 562 -6.61 -21.07 -35.52
C VAL A 562 -6.81 -20.05 -34.38
N ALA A 563 -6.27 -18.84 -34.52
CA ALA A 563 -6.36 -17.79 -33.49
C ALA A 563 -6.77 -16.45 -34.10
N LEU A 564 -7.75 -15.78 -33.50
CA LEU A 564 -8.20 -14.43 -33.87
C LEU A 564 -7.84 -13.46 -32.75
N THR A 565 -7.12 -12.39 -33.06
CA THR A 565 -6.70 -11.36 -32.09
C THR A 565 -7.06 -9.96 -32.58
N LEU A 566 -7.29 -9.03 -31.66
CA LEU A 566 -7.42 -7.61 -31.95
C LEU A 566 -6.15 -6.85 -31.52
N ASN A 567 -5.86 -5.75 -32.20
CA ASN A 567 -4.78 -4.84 -31.80
C ASN A 567 -5.02 -4.14 -30.46
N LYS A 568 -6.26 -4.14 -29.95
CA LYS A 568 -6.65 -3.53 -28.67
C LYS A 568 -7.73 -4.36 -27.99
N GLN A 569 -7.58 -4.62 -26.69
CA GLN A 569 -8.62 -5.24 -25.85
C GLN A 569 -9.50 -4.19 -25.16
N THR A 570 -8.97 -2.99 -24.94
CA THR A 570 -9.72 -1.82 -24.47
C THR A 570 -9.32 -0.59 -25.28
N ALA A 571 -10.24 0.38 -25.40
CA ALA A 571 -9.95 1.66 -26.02
C ALA A 571 -10.88 2.77 -25.53
N ALA A 572 -10.42 4.02 -25.61
CA ALA A 572 -11.24 5.19 -25.38
C ALA A 572 -11.38 6.02 -26.67
N VAL A 573 -12.56 6.60 -26.90
CA VAL A 573 -12.81 7.48 -28.05
C VAL A 573 -13.83 8.56 -27.69
N VAL A 574 -13.57 9.81 -28.07
CA VAL A 574 -14.50 10.91 -27.79
C VAL A 574 -15.74 10.82 -28.69
N CYS A 575 -16.93 11.11 -28.13
CA CYS A 575 -18.19 11.22 -28.87
C CYS A 575 -18.02 12.01 -30.19
N GLY A 576 -18.46 11.43 -31.31
CA GLY A 576 -18.35 12.02 -32.65
C GLY A 576 -17.01 11.80 -33.34
N LYS A 577 -16.04 11.13 -32.70
CA LYS A 577 -14.79 10.68 -33.33
C LYS A 577 -14.87 9.20 -33.70
N ASN A 578 -13.90 8.77 -34.50
CA ASN A 578 -13.79 7.38 -34.95
C ASN A 578 -12.54 6.72 -34.37
N LEU A 579 -12.59 5.41 -34.23
CA LEU A 579 -11.46 4.56 -33.80
C LEU A 579 -11.39 3.36 -34.74
N ALA A 580 -10.20 2.96 -35.19
CA ALA A 580 -10.03 1.75 -35.98
C ALA A 580 -9.51 0.59 -35.11
N LEU A 581 -10.18 -0.55 -35.18
CA LEU A 581 -9.67 -1.82 -34.69
C LEU A 581 -9.18 -2.67 -35.84
N LYS A 582 -8.02 -3.29 -35.65
CA LYS A 582 -7.42 -4.23 -36.60
C LYS A 582 -7.49 -5.62 -36.01
N ALA A 583 -8.13 -6.53 -36.74
CA ALA A 583 -8.20 -7.95 -36.39
C ALA A 583 -7.16 -8.74 -37.19
N THR A 584 -6.52 -9.72 -36.55
CA THR A 584 -5.53 -10.61 -37.16
C THR A 584 -5.95 -12.06 -36.95
N LEU A 585 -6.15 -12.79 -38.05
CA LEU A 585 -6.49 -14.20 -38.04
C LEU A 585 -5.24 -15.01 -38.44
N LYS A 586 -4.74 -15.85 -37.53
CA LYS A 586 -3.63 -16.78 -37.76
C LYS A 586 -4.16 -18.19 -37.95
N GLY A 587 -3.56 -18.95 -38.88
CA GLY A 587 -3.92 -20.34 -39.16
C GLY A 587 -5.19 -20.53 -40.02
N SER A 588 -5.80 -19.44 -40.51
CA SER A 588 -6.96 -19.46 -41.40
C SER A 588 -7.06 -18.16 -42.21
N SER A 589 -7.81 -18.17 -43.32
CA SER A 589 -8.09 -17.00 -44.18
C SER A 589 -9.57 -16.58 -44.17
N GLY A 590 -10.32 -16.98 -43.14
CA GLY A 590 -11.76 -16.69 -43.01
C GLY A 590 -12.09 -15.18 -42.96
N LYS A 591 -13.24 -14.80 -43.52
CA LYS A 591 -13.75 -13.43 -43.49
C LYS A 591 -14.08 -12.99 -42.06
N ILE A 592 -13.58 -11.82 -41.68
CA ILE A 592 -13.84 -11.21 -40.36
C ILE A 592 -15.16 -10.43 -40.42
N THR A 593 -16.01 -10.64 -39.41
CA THR A 593 -17.28 -9.93 -39.20
C THR A 593 -17.24 -9.19 -37.87
N TRP A 594 -17.90 -8.03 -37.81
CA TRP A 594 -17.87 -7.13 -36.64
C TRP A 594 -19.27 -6.89 -36.09
N LYS A 595 -19.38 -6.80 -34.77
CA LYS A 595 -20.64 -6.51 -34.05
C LYS A 595 -20.39 -5.54 -32.90
N SER A 596 -21.32 -4.61 -32.69
CA SER A 596 -21.38 -3.76 -31.49
C SER A 596 -22.48 -4.27 -30.55
N SER A 597 -22.21 -4.30 -29.24
CA SER A 597 -23.20 -4.67 -28.23
C SER A 597 -24.28 -3.60 -28.03
N ASP A 598 -23.98 -2.33 -28.32
CA ASP A 598 -24.93 -1.21 -28.27
C ASP A 598 -24.62 -0.17 -29.35
N THR A 599 -25.43 -0.19 -30.42
CA THR A 599 -25.29 0.72 -31.57
C THR A 599 -25.70 2.16 -31.28
N LYS A 600 -26.31 2.44 -30.12
CA LYS A 600 -26.57 3.80 -29.63
C LYS A 600 -25.32 4.42 -29.02
N VAL A 601 -24.45 3.61 -28.40
CA VAL A 601 -23.16 4.04 -27.83
C VAL A 601 -22.10 4.15 -28.92
N ALA A 602 -21.88 3.09 -29.71
CA ALA A 602 -21.02 3.14 -30.88
C ALA A 602 -21.41 2.10 -31.95
N THR A 603 -21.18 2.42 -33.22
CA THR A 603 -21.32 1.47 -34.34
C THR A 603 -19.95 1.04 -34.84
N VAL A 604 -19.85 -0.13 -35.45
CA VAL A 604 -18.64 -0.63 -36.13
C VAL A 604 -18.99 -1.03 -37.56
N ASP A 605 -18.16 -0.64 -38.53
CA ASP A 605 -18.34 -1.04 -39.93
C ASP A 605 -17.62 -2.36 -40.27
N SER A 606 -17.70 -2.79 -41.54
CA SER A 606 -17.09 -4.04 -42.00
C SER A 606 -15.56 -4.07 -41.91
N ASN A 607 -14.93 -2.90 -41.80
CA ASN A 607 -13.47 -2.75 -41.75
C ASN A 607 -12.95 -2.57 -40.32
N GLY A 608 -13.82 -2.70 -39.31
CA GLY A 608 -13.45 -2.49 -37.91
C GLY A 608 -13.34 -1.03 -37.50
N LYS A 609 -13.87 -0.08 -38.30
CA LYS A 609 -13.93 1.32 -37.92
C LYS A 609 -15.16 1.58 -37.06
N ILE A 610 -14.91 2.03 -35.85
CA ILE A 610 -15.90 2.38 -34.85
C ILE A 610 -16.24 3.87 -34.97
N THR A 611 -17.52 4.19 -34.93
CA THR A 611 -18.06 5.56 -34.85
C THR A 611 -18.71 5.76 -33.49
N ALA A 612 -18.13 6.63 -32.67
CA ALA A 612 -18.61 6.90 -31.31
C ALA A 612 -19.80 7.88 -31.33
N LYS A 613 -20.92 7.52 -30.69
CA LYS A 613 -22.17 8.30 -30.76
C LYS A 613 -22.58 8.89 -29.41
N MET A 614 -22.47 8.13 -28.34
CA MET A 614 -22.95 8.50 -27.00
C MET A 614 -21.96 8.01 -25.95
N ALA A 615 -21.72 8.80 -24.90
CA ALA A 615 -20.78 8.42 -23.85
C ALA A 615 -21.29 7.23 -23.02
N GLY A 616 -20.40 6.30 -22.72
CA GLY A 616 -20.73 5.02 -22.10
C GLY A 616 -19.75 3.93 -22.54
N THR A 617 -20.04 2.68 -22.20
CA THR A 617 -19.18 1.54 -22.55
C THR A 617 -19.92 0.59 -23.50
N VAL A 618 -19.20 0.10 -24.51
CA VAL A 618 -19.73 -0.84 -25.50
C VAL A 618 -18.68 -1.88 -25.85
N THR A 619 -19.10 -3.13 -26.05
CA THR A 619 -18.21 -4.21 -26.50
C THR A 619 -18.31 -4.34 -28.02
N ILE A 620 -17.15 -4.31 -28.68
CA ILE A 620 -17.00 -4.57 -30.11
C ILE A 620 -16.41 -5.97 -30.29
N THR A 621 -17.10 -6.82 -31.03
CA THR A 621 -16.70 -8.22 -31.25
C THR A 621 -16.33 -8.44 -32.71
N ALA A 622 -15.13 -8.94 -32.97
CA ALA A 622 -14.72 -9.51 -34.25
C ALA A 622 -14.91 -11.04 -34.23
N THR A 623 -15.45 -11.63 -35.28
CA THR A 623 -15.64 -13.08 -35.41
C THR A 623 -15.17 -13.57 -36.77
N ALA A 624 -14.40 -14.67 -36.79
CA ALA A 624 -13.93 -15.35 -37.99
C ALA A 624 -13.62 -16.81 -37.69
N SER A 625 -13.95 -17.73 -38.60
CA SER A 625 -13.60 -19.16 -38.51
C SER A 625 -13.93 -19.82 -37.16
N GLY A 626 -15.07 -19.47 -36.54
CA GLY A 626 -15.51 -20.00 -35.24
C GLY A 626 -14.80 -19.40 -34.01
N GLN A 627 -13.88 -18.46 -34.21
CA GLN A 627 -13.19 -17.72 -33.16
C GLN A 627 -13.77 -16.32 -32.99
N SER A 628 -13.70 -15.78 -31.77
CA SER A 628 -14.12 -14.41 -31.45
C SER A 628 -13.05 -13.67 -30.67
N ALA A 629 -12.89 -12.38 -30.96
CA ALA A 629 -12.06 -11.46 -30.20
C ALA A 629 -12.86 -10.21 -29.85
N ILE A 630 -12.66 -9.68 -28.65
CA ILE A 630 -13.47 -8.58 -28.10
C ILE A 630 -12.61 -7.37 -27.75
N CYS A 631 -13.17 -6.18 -27.93
CA CYS A 631 -12.62 -4.92 -27.45
C CYS A 631 -13.70 -4.16 -26.68
N THR A 632 -13.42 -3.76 -25.45
CA THR A 632 -14.28 -2.88 -24.65
C THR A 632 -13.94 -1.42 -24.95
N VAL A 633 -14.88 -0.70 -25.52
CA VAL A 633 -14.70 0.70 -25.94
C VAL A 633 -15.46 1.61 -24.99
N THR A 634 -14.74 2.51 -24.33
CA THR A 634 -15.32 3.59 -23.53
C THR A 634 -15.44 4.85 -24.38
N VAL A 635 -16.66 5.25 -24.67
CA VAL A 635 -16.96 6.50 -25.36
C VAL A 635 -16.98 7.65 -24.35
N LEU A 636 -16.14 8.66 -24.56
CA LEU A 636 -16.02 9.83 -23.69
C LEU A 636 -16.92 10.98 -24.14
N TYR A 637 -17.26 11.87 -23.21
CA TYR A 637 -18.00 13.10 -23.52
C TYR A 637 -17.15 14.10 -24.31
N LYS A 638 -17.80 14.96 -25.12
CA LYS A 638 -17.12 15.96 -25.97
C LYS A 638 -16.45 17.10 -25.20
N ASP A 639 -16.92 17.38 -23.99
CA ASP A 639 -16.48 18.45 -23.10
C ASP A 639 -15.66 17.91 -21.92
N VAL A 640 -15.12 16.70 -22.05
CA VAL A 640 -14.26 16.02 -21.07
C VAL A 640 -13.02 15.55 -21.81
N THR A 641 -12.17 16.49 -22.18
CA THR A 641 -11.06 16.26 -23.12
C THR A 641 -9.69 16.54 -22.54
N ASN A 642 -9.61 17.32 -21.46
CA ASN A 642 -8.34 17.66 -20.81
C ASN A 642 -8.05 16.65 -19.68
N SER A 643 -7.06 15.78 -19.86
CA SER A 643 -6.68 14.77 -18.86
C SER A 643 -6.15 15.38 -17.55
N LYS A 644 -5.62 16.62 -17.60
CA LYS A 644 -5.09 17.33 -16.42
C LYS A 644 -6.20 17.80 -15.48
N ASP A 645 -7.44 17.87 -15.93
CA ASP A 645 -8.57 18.21 -15.06
C ASP A 645 -8.71 17.16 -13.94
N PHE A 646 -8.76 17.61 -12.68
CA PHE A 646 -8.90 16.72 -11.50
C PHE A 646 -10.14 15.82 -11.54
N TRP A 647 -11.12 16.15 -12.38
CA TRP A 647 -12.38 15.48 -12.54
C TRP A 647 -12.48 14.64 -13.83
N TYR A 648 -11.45 14.63 -14.69
CA TYR A 648 -11.39 13.84 -15.91
C TYR A 648 -11.49 12.33 -15.62
N ALA A 649 -10.53 11.79 -14.87
CA ALA A 649 -10.51 10.37 -14.49
C ALA A 649 -11.77 9.96 -13.67
N PRO A 650 -12.20 10.72 -12.64
CA PRO A 650 -13.47 10.45 -11.95
C PRO A 650 -14.69 10.36 -12.88
N THR A 651 -14.79 11.26 -13.85
CA THR A 651 -15.92 11.27 -14.80
C THR A 651 -15.89 10.04 -15.68
N ASN A 652 -14.73 9.67 -16.21
CA ASN A 652 -14.57 8.52 -17.10
C ASN A 652 -14.83 7.20 -16.36
N TYR A 653 -14.28 7.07 -15.15
CA TYR A 653 -14.50 5.92 -14.27
C TYR A 653 -16.00 5.69 -13.99
N LEU A 654 -16.69 6.74 -13.54
CA LEU A 654 -18.11 6.65 -13.21
C LEU A 654 -19.01 6.55 -14.45
N THR A 655 -18.54 6.99 -15.63
CA THR A 655 -19.23 6.76 -16.90
C THR A 655 -19.13 5.30 -17.32
N ALA A 656 -17.96 4.68 -17.16
CA ALA A 656 -17.76 3.26 -17.46
C ALA A 656 -18.58 2.35 -16.54
N LYS A 657 -18.76 2.73 -15.27
CA LYS A 657 -19.68 2.06 -14.33
C LYS A 657 -21.17 2.37 -14.58
N GLY A 658 -21.50 3.22 -15.56
CA GLY A 658 -22.89 3.61 -15.86
C GLY A 658 -23.53 4.54 -14.81
N VAL A 659 -22.75 5.04 -13.86
CA VAL A 659 -23.22 5.91 -12.76
C VAL A 659 -23.58 7.29 -13.28
N VAL A 660 -22.70 7.87 -14.09
CA VAL A 660 -22.86 9.22 -14.64
C VAL A 660 -23.47 9.16 -16.02
N LYS A 661 -24.61 9.83 -16.18
CA LYS A 661 -25.21 10.12 -17.49
C LYS A 661 -25.14 11.63 -17.75
N GLY A 662 -24.83 11.98 -18.99
CA GLY A 662 -24.63 13.34 -19.45
C GLY A 662 -25.88 13.97 -20.09
N TYR A 663 -25.69 15.17 -20.60
CA TYR A 663 -26.67 15.99 -21.31
C TYR A 663 -26.52 15.84 -22.82
N ASP A 664 -27.45 16.48 -23.55
CA ASP A 664 -27.41 16.63 -25.01
C ASP A 664 -27.28 15.25 -25.69
N LYS A 665 -28.25 14.36 -25.39
CA LYS A 665 -28.23 12.93 -25.77
C LYS A 665 -26.96 12.21 -25.28
N GLN A 666 -26.51 12.55 -24.07
CA GLN A 666 -25.36 11.97 -23.40
C GLN A 666 -24.03 12.14 -24.19
N THR A 667 -23.92 13.26 -24.91
CA THR A 667 -22.68 13.66 -25.60
C THR A 667 -21.87 14.69 -24.83
N LYS A 668 -22.45 15.36 -23.83
CA LYS A 668 -21.76 16.33 -22.96
C LYS A 668 -21.96 16.02 -21.48
N PHE A 669 -20.92 16.17 -20.66
CA PHE A 669 -20.98 16.00 -19.21
C PHE A 669 -21.45 17.27 -18.48
N LYS A 670 -21.12 18.45 -19.01
CA LYS A 670 -21.34 19.79 -18.42
C LYS A 670 -20.71 19.92 -17.01
N PRO A 671 -19.37 19.87 -16.90
CA PRO A 671 -18.65 19.86 -15.61
C PRO A 671 -18.90 21.09 -14.73
N ALA A 672 -19.29 22.22 -15.33
CA ALA A 672 -19.58 23.47 -14.63
C ALA A 672 -21.03 23.66 -14.20
N ASN A 673 -21.93 22.74 -14.55
CA ASN A 673 -23.30 22.84 -14.08
C ASN A 673 -23.41 22.47 -12.60
N ASN A 674 -24.31 23.16 -11.90
CA ASN A 674 -24.72 22.81 -10.55
C ASN A 674 -25.39 21.43 -10.50
N CYS A 675 -25.10 20.67 -9.46
CA CYS A 675 -25.72 19.36 -9.22
C CYS A 675 -26.97 19.54 -8.36
N THR A 676 -28.13 19.10 -8.85
CA THR A 676 -29.38 19.16 -8.07
C THR A 676 -29.50 17.99 -7.08
N ARG A 677 -30.38 18.11 -6.08
CA ARG A 677 -30.69 17.04 -5.13
C ARG A 677 -31.08 15.74 -5.82
N ALA A 678 -31.93 15.81 -6.85
CA ALA A 678 -32.31 14.64 -7.66
C ALA A 678 -31.11 13.99 -8.36
N GLN A 679 -30.17 14.77 -8.87
CA GLN A 679 -28.98 14.23 -9.53
C GLN A 679 -28.04 13.55 -8.54
N MET A 680 -27.80 14.15 -7.38
CA MET A 680 -26.94 13.56 -6.34
C MET A 680 -27.46 12.19 -5.90
N VAL A 681 -28.75 12.10 -5.52
CA VAL A 681 -29.32 10.81 -5.07
C VAL A 681 -29.32 9.78 -6.20
N THR A 682 -29.55 10.19 -7.45
CA THR A 682 -29.52 9.29 -8.60
C THR A 682 -28.12 8.74 -8.86
N PHE A 683 -27.08 9.57 -8.73
CA PHE A 683 -25.71 9.09 -8.87
C PHE A 683 -25.33 8.12 -7.75
N ILE A 684 -25.71 8.41 -6.51
CA ILE A 684 -25.45 7.50 -5.38
C ILE A 684 -26.19 6.17 -5.58
N TRP A 685 -27.47 6.21 -5.94
CA TRP A 685 -28.28 5.02 -6.20
C TRP A 685 -27.68 4.15 -7.31
N ARG A 686 -27.19 4.77 -8.39
CA ARG A 686 -26.48 4.05 -9.46
C ARG A 686 -25.15 3.48 -9.03
N LEU A 687 -24.40 4.21 -8.21
CA LEU A 687 -23.14 3.73 -7.66
C LEU A 687 -23.35 2.43 -6.87
N MET A 688 -24.49 2.31 -6.19
CA MET A 688 -24.89 1.11 -5.46
C MET A 688 -25.56 0.02 -6.33
N GLY A 689 -25.55 0.16 -7.66
CA GLY A 689 -26.08 -0.85 -8.57
C GLY A 689 -27.57 -0.74 -8.87
N GLU A 690 -28.17 0.44 -8.69
CA GLU A 690 -29.60 0.72 -8.95
C GLU A 690 -30.58 -0.24 -8.21
N PRO A 691 -30.41 -0.50 -6.90
CA PRO A 691 -31.28 -1.42 -6.15
C PRO A 691 -32.75 -0.98 -6.17
N ASP A 692 -33.67 -1.92 -6.37
CA ASP A 692 -35.10 -1.60 -6.34
C ASP A 692 -35.54 -1.17 -4.94
N PRO A 693 -36.31 -0.06 -4.81
CA PRO A 693 -36.83 0.39 -3.52
C PRO A 693 -37.85 -0.61 -2.96
N LYS A 694 -37.87 -0.76 -1.63
CA LYS A 694 -38.82 -1.64 -0.93
C LYS A 694 -40.23 -1.05 -0.92
N THR A 695 -40.33 0.26 -0.77
CA THR A 695 -41.58 1.01 -0.81
C THR A 695 -41.98 1.31 -2.24
N LYS A 696 -43.29 1.32 -2.50
CA LYS A 696 -43.85 1.63 -3.83
C LYS A 696 -44.48 3.02 -3.91
N THR A 697 -44.56 3.72 -2.79
CA THR A 697 -45.22 5.02 -2.66
C THR A 697 -44.26 6.06 -2.12
N CYS A 698 -44.06 7.14 -2.88
CA CYS A 698 -43.29 8.29 -2.43
C CYS A 698 -44.09 9.10 -1.41
N LYS A 699 -43.47 9.43 -0.27
CA LYS A 699 -44.08 10.37 0.70
C LYS A 699 -43.89 11.83 0.32
N PHE A 700 -43.01 12.14 -0.63
CA PHE A 700 -42.71 13.51 -1.04
C PHE A 700 -43.71 13.98 -2.09
N SER A 701 -44.39 15.09 -1.82
CA SER A 701 -45.47 15.61 -2.67
C SER A 701 -45.00 16.12 -4.04
N ASP A 702 -43.73 16.50 -4.15
CA ASP A 702 -43.08 17.07 -5.34
C ASP A 702 -42.28 16.04 -6.16
N VAL A 703 -42.44 14.74 -5.86
CA VAL A 703 -41.75 13.64 -6.56
C VAL A 703 -42.79 12.72 -7.22
N LYS A 704 -42.78 12.66 -8.55
CA LYS A 704 -43.80 11.97 -9.36
C LYS A 704 -43.27 10.65 -9.90
N THR A 705 -44.14 9.65 -10.07
CA THR A 705 -43.77 8.28 -10.52
C THR A 705 -43.06 8.23 -11.88
N LYS A 706 -43.24 9.25 -12.72
CA LYS A 706 -42.58 9.37 -14.03
C LYS A 706 -41.22 10.07 -13.98
N ASP A 707 -40.82 10.60 -12.83
CA ASP A 707 -39.53 11.28 -12.69
C ASP A 707 -38.37 10.28 -12.77
N TYR A 708 -37.31 10.63 -13.51
CA TYR A 708 -36.15 9.73 -13.70
C TYR A 708 -35.47 9.33 -12.38
N PHE A 709 -35.64 10.14 -11.33
CA PHE A 709 -35.06 9.97 -10.01
C PHE A 709 -36.05 9.36 -9.01
N TYR A 710 -37.27 8.98 -9.42
CA TYR A 710 -38.31 8.48 -8.51
C TYR A 710 -37.79 7.32 -7.66
N LYS A 711 -37.32 6.24 -8.30
CA LYS A 711 -36.78 5.06 -7.59
C LYS A 711 -35.59 5.40 -6.69
N ALA A 712 -34.67 6.23 -7.18
CA ALA A 712 -33.51 6.67 -6.41
C ALA A 712 -33.92 7.46 -5.16
N CYS A 713 -34.96 8.29 -5.26
CA CYS A 713 -35.49 9.08 -4.15
C CYS A 713 -36.14 8.18 -3.09
N LEU A 714 -36.95 7.19 -3.51
CA LEU A 714 -37.55 6.22 -2.60
C LEU A 714 -36.47 5.43 -1.86
N TRP A 715 -35.55 4.81 -2.61
CA TRP A 715 -34.46 4.03 -2.04
C TRP A 715 -33.57 4.87 -1.13
N GLY A 716 -33.21 6.09 -1.55
CA GLY A 716 -32.37 6.99 -0.76
C GLY A 716 -33.02 7.40 0.55
N ASN A 717 -34.35 7.59 0.57
CA ASN A 717 -35.09 7.88 1.79
C ASN A 717 -35.27 6.64 2.69
N GLU A 718 -35.50 5.45 2.12
CA GLU A 718 -35.57 4.19 2.88
C GLU A 718 -34.28 3.87 3.63
N ASN A 719 -33.14 4.24 3.05
CA ASN A 719 -31.81 3.98 3.63
C ASN A 719 -31.27 5.20 4.40
N HIS A 720 -32.10 6.20 4.68
CA HIS A 720 -31.73 7.42 5.42
C HIS A 720 -30.56 8.21 4.80
N ILE A 721 -30.29 8.04 3.51
CA ILE A 721 -29.26 8.79 2.77
C ILE A 721 -29.75 10.21 2.51
N VAL A 722 -31.00 10.33 2.05
CA VAL A 722 -31.66 11.62 1.80
C VAL A 722 -32.93 11.73 2.62
N GLU A 723 -33.21 12.95 3.08
CA GLU A 723 -34.43 13.29 3.81
C GLU A 723 -35.10 14.47 3.12
N GLY A 724 -36.42 14.55 3.22
CA GLY A 724 -37.20 15.70 2.75
C GLY A 724 -37.24 16.84 3.77
N TYR A 725 -37.86 17.93 3.36
CA TYR A 725 -38.12 19.07 4.22
C TYR A 725 -39.35 18.84 5.10
N LYS A 726 -39.49 19.65 6.15
CA LYS A 726 -40.60 19.56 7.12
C LYS A 726 -41.98 19.76 6.47
N ASP A 727 -42.04 20.42 5.32
CA ASP A 727 -43.26 20.65 4.54
C ASP A 727 -43.69 19.42 3.71
N GLY A 728 -42.96 18.30 3.79
CA GLY A 728 -43.25 17.08 3.06
C GLY A 728 -42.72 17.06 1.62
N THR A 729 -41.87 18.01 1.22
CA THR A 729 -41.23 18.03 -0.11
C THR A 729 -39.82 17.42 -0.08
N PHE A 730 -39.32 16.97 -1.24
CA PHE A 730 -37.94 16.53 -1.43
C PHE A 730 -37.03 17.65 -1.97
N GLY A 731 -37.59 18.57 -2.76
CA GLY A 731 -36.90 19.64 -3.46
C GLY A 731 -35.94 19.14 -4.54
N PRO A 732 -36.40 18.35 -5.55
CA PRO A 732 -35.51 17.67 -6.51
C PRO A 732 -34.67 18.61 -7.37
N GLN A 733 -35.15 19.82 -7.64
CA GLN A 733 -34.45 20.83 -8.46
C GLN A 733 -33.56 21.77 -7.66
N ILE A 734 -33.57 21.68 -6.33
CA ILE A 734 -32.72 22.51 -5.48
C ILE A 734 -31.25 22.14 -5.74
N VAL A 735 -30.44 23.17 -5.99
CA VAL A 735 -28.99 23.03 -6.12
C VAL A 735 -28.41 22.60 -4.77
N CYS A 736 -27.63 21.52 -4.79
CA CYS A 736 -26.95 21.06 -3.60
C CYS A 736 -25.66 21.85 -3.39
N ALA A 737 -25.50 22.41 -2.20
CA ALA A 737 -24.18 22.82 -1.72
C ALA A 737 -23.25 21.62 -1.42
N ARG A 738 -21.94 21.87 -1.36
CA ARG A 738 -20.89 20.86 -1.11
C ARG A 738 -21.12 20.06 0.18
N ARG A 739 -21.63 20.68 1.24
CA ARG A 739 -21.98 19.98 2.50
C ARG A 739 -23.00 18.85 2.31
N HIS A 740 -23.94 18.97 1.36
CA HIS A 740 -24.93 17.93 1.11
C HIS A 740 -24.28 16.69 0.49
N ALA A 741 -23.31 16.86 -0.41
CA ALA A 741 -22.60 15.75 -1.04
C ALA A 741 -21.92 14.86 0.01
N VAL A 742 -21.10 15.46 0.87
CA VAL A 742 -20.36 14.72 1.91
C VAL A 742 -21.29 14.13 2.97
N THR A 743 -22.38 14.83 3.31
CA THR A 743 -23.38 14.30 4.25
C THR A 743 -24.08 13.07 3.71
N PHE A 744 -24.45 13.05 2.42
CA PHE A 744 -25.11 11.89 1.81
C PHE A 744 -24.16 10.69 1.73
N LEU A 745 -22.88 10.92 1.39
CA LEU A 745 -21.88 9.85 1.37
C LEU A 745 -21.57 9.31 2.77
N TRP A 746 -21.53 10.17 3.78
CA TRP A 746 -21.37 9.76 5.18
C TRP A 746 -22.56 8.92 5.67
N ARG A 747 -23.79 9.32 5.32
CA ARG A 747 -25.00 8.53 5.61
C ARG A 747 -24.99 7.20 4.89
N LEU A 748 -24.58 7.17 3.62
CA LEU A 748 -24.42 5.95 2.85
C LEU A 748 -23.41 4.99 3.50
N ALA A 749 -22.35 5.51 4.12
CA ALA A 749 -21.38 4.74 4.88
C ALA A 749 -21.86 4.28 6.28
N GLY A 750 -23.11 4.56 6.66
CA GLY A 750 -23.64 4.21 7.98
C GLY A 750 -23.33 5.22 9.09
N GLN A 751 -23.01 6.46 8.73
CA GLN A 751 -22.75 7.57 9.66
C GLN A 751 -21.64 7.31 10.70
N PRO A 752 -20.47 6.76 10.30
CA PRO A 752 -19.39 6.47 11.23
C PRO A 752 -18.87 7.74 11.93
N ASP A 753 -18.57 7.65 13.23
CA ASP A 753 -17.90 8.75 13.93
C ASP A 753 -16.45 8.91 13.39
N PRO A 754 -15.98 10.15 13.15
CA PRO A 754 -14.59 10.38 12.77
C PRO A 754 -13.65 10.00 13.91
N LYS A 755 -12.49 9.41 13.58
CA LYS A 755 -11.45 9.07 14.56
C LYS A 755 -10.64 10.29 14.94
N THR A 756 -10.38 11.18 13.97
CA THR A 756 -9.69 12.43 14.23
C THR A 756 -10.58 13.42 14.96
N LYS A 757 -10.00 14.10 15.97
CA LYS A 757 -10.62 15.24 16.65
C LYS A 757 -10.14 16.59 16.08
N THR A 758 -9.15 16.56 15.18
CA THR A 758 -8.55 17.77 14.62
C THR A 758 -9.33 18.20 13.38
N ASN A 759 -9.99 19.35 13.47
CA ASN A 759 -10.65 19.96 12.31
C ASN A 759 -9.67 20.82 11.53
N LYS A 760 -9.35 20.40 10.29
CA LYS A 760 -8.45 21.14 9.38
C LYS A 760 -9.13 22.26 8.59
N PHE A 761 -10.45 22.42 8.69
CA PHE A 761 -11.19 23.41 7.90
C PHE A 761 -11.64 24.59 8.76
N THR A 762 -11.17 25.78 8.41
CA THR A 762 -11.45 27.02 9.16
C THR A 762 -12.91 27.47 9.09
N ASP A 763 -13.63 27.05 8.05
CA ASP A 763 -15.03 27.42 7.77
C ASP A 763 -16.05 26.33 8.15
N VAL A 764 -15.64 25.36 8.96
CA VAL A 764 -16.48 24.27 9.47
C VAL A 764 -16.42 24.29 10.99
N LYS A 765 -17.58 24.36 11.66
CA LYS A 765 -17.67 24.51 13.12
C LYS A 765 -18.27 23.26 13.74
N GLU A 766 -17.90 22.94 14.97
CA GLU A 766 -18.36 21.73 15.67
C GLU A 766 -19.89 21.62 15.77
N LYS A 767 -20.57 22.77 15.89
CA LYS A 767 -22.04 22.87 15.92
C LYS A 767 -22.73 22.67 14.57
N ASP A 768 -21.98 22.62 13.46
CA ASP A 768 -22.56 22.42 12.14
C ASP A 768 -23.05 20.98 12.01
N TYR A 769 -24.28 20.77 11.52
CA TYR A 769 -24.85 19.42 11.39
C TYR A 769 -24.02 18.49 10.49
N PHE A 770 -23.19 19.05 9.62
CA PHE A 770 -22.30 18.33 8.71
C PHE A 770 -20.87 18.20 9.24
N TYR A 771 -20.57 18.65 10.47
CA TYR A 771 -19.23 18.62 11.05
C TYR A 771 -18.61 17.21 11.02
N LYS A 772 -19.30 16.23 11.61
CA LYS A 772 -18.84 14.83 11.64
C LYS A 772 -18.65 14.25 10.24
N ALA A 773 -19.59 14.51 9.33
CA ALA A 773 -19.51 14.06 7.94
C ALA A 773 -18.28 14.63 7.22
N THR A 774 -17.97 15.91 7.46
CA THR A 774 -16.80 16.58 6.89
C THR A 774 -15.49 16.01 7.43
N LEU A 775 -15.38 15.83 8.75
CA LEU A 775 -14.18 15.25 9.37
C LEU A 775 -13.95 13.82 8.88
N TRP A 776 -15.00 13.00 8.88
CA TRP A 776 -14.94 11.63 8.38
C TRP A 776 -14.53 11.60 6.89
N ALA A 777 -15.16 12.42 6.04
CA ALA A 777 -14.83 12.45 4.61
C ALA A 777 -13.38 12.92 4.37
N SER A 778 -12.86 13.82 5.20
CA SER A 778 -11.47 14.23 5.16
C SER A 778 -10.52 13.10 5.58
N GLU A 779 -10.82 12.43 6.69
CA GLU A 779 -10.03 11.29 7.20
C GLU A 779 -9.93 10.15 6.18
N GLN A 780 -11.03 9.85 5.48
CA GLN A 780 -11.04 8.79 4.46
C GLN A 780 -10.52 9.24 3.08
N GLY A 781 -9.96 10.45 2.96
CA GLY A 781 -9.43 10.98 1.69
C GLY A 781 -10.49 11.37 0.64
N ILE A 782 -11.78 11.28 0.97
CA ILE A 782 -12.92 11.67 0.11
C ILE A 782 -12.94 13.19 -0.10
N LEU A 783 -12.58 13.96 0.94
CA LEU A 783 -12.58 15.42 0.93
C LEU A 783 -11.17 15.98 1.21
N ALA A 784 -10.56 16.62 0.21
CA ALA A 784 -9.28 17.30 0.38
C ALA A 784 -9.43 18.70 1.02
N GLY A 785 -10.36 19.52 0.50
CA GLY A 785 -10.46 20.95 0.84
C GLY A 785 -9.93 21.83 -0.28
N TYR A 786 -9.78 23.12 0.03
CA TYR A 786 -9.10 24.12 -0.79
C TYR A 786 -7.75 24.47 -0.16
N LYS A 787 -6.82 24.99 -0.97
CA LYS A 787 -5.46 25.40 -0.51
C LYS A 787 -5.49 26.47 0.59
N ASP A 788 -6.57 27.26 0.66
CA ASP A 788 -6.81 28.28 1.68
C ASP A 788 -7.27 27.71 3.04
N GLY A 789 -7.23 26.39 3.22
CA GLY A 789 -7.65 25.72 4.45
C GLY A 789 -9.17 25.66 4.63
N THR A 790 -9.97 25.91 3.60
CA THR A 790 -11.45 25.88 3.68
C THR A 790 -12.07 24.66 3.00
N PHE A 791 -13.29 24.29 3.42
CA PHE A 791 -14.15 23.32 2.74
C PHE A 791 -15.12 23.98 1.74
N LYS A 792 -15.54 25.22 2.04
CA LYS A 792 -16.62 25.97 1.38
C LYS A 792 -17.96 25.21 1.42
N PRO A 793 -18.48 24.85 2.61
CA PRO A 793 -19.67 23.99 2.76
C PRO A 793 -20.93 24.58 2.13
N ASN A 794 -20.98 25.91 1.99
CA ASN A 794 -22.11 26.64 1.42
C ASN A 794 -22.01 26.93 -0.06
N GLY A 795 -20.86 26.67 -0.69
CA GLY A 795 -20.72 26.79 -2.14
C GLY A 795 -21.50 25.71 -2.88
N ASP A 796 -22.05 26.07 -4.04
CA ASP A 796 -22.73 25.14 -4.94
C ASP A 796 -21.83 23.96 -5.31
N CYS A 797 -22.36 22.75 -5.22
CA CYS A 797 -21.66 21.54 -5.64
C CYS A 797 -21.82 21.36 -7.14
N LEU A 798 -20.74 21.59 -7.87
CA LEU A 798 -20.70 21.42 -9.31
C LEU A 798 -20.64 19.94 -9.68
N ARG A 799 -21.15 19.56 -10.85
CA ARG A 799 -21.11 18.17 -11.34
C ARG A 799 -19.71 17.58 -11.29
N ARG A 800 -18.68 18.35 -11.68
CA ARG A 800 -17.28 17.93 -11.61
C ARG A 800 -16.81 17.61 -10.18
N GLN A 801 -17.34 18.30 -9.18
CA GLN A 801 -16.98 18.05 -7.78
C GLN A 801 -17.73 16.83 -7.25
N MET A 802 -19.00 16.67 -7.60
CA MET A 802 -19.80 15.51 -7.18
C MET A 802 -19.21 14.19 -7.69
N VAL A 803 -18.78 14.13 -8.96
CA VAL A 803 -18.14 12.92 -9.50
C VAL A 803 -16.80 12.63 -8.84
N THR A 804 -16.03 13.64 -8.46
CA THR A 804 -14.80 13.44 -7.68
C THR A 804 -15.09 12.87 -6.30
N PHE A 805 -16.11 13.37 -5.59
CA PHE A 805 -16.51 12.80 -4.29
C PHE A 805 -16.97 11.34 -4.41
N LEU A 806 -17.82 11.03 -5.41
CA LEU A 806 -18.29 9.67 -5.66
C LEU A 806 -17.16 8.72 -6.04
N TYR A 807 -16.24 9.16 -6.89
CA TYR A 807 -15.07 8.38 -7.30
C TYR A 807 -14.21 8.03 -6.09
N LYS A 808 -13.88 9.02 -5.25
CA LYS A 808 -13.08 8.81 -4.05
C LYS A 808 -13.80 7.93 -3.02
N TYR A 809 -15.11 8.10 -2.87
CA TYR A 809 -15.92 7.22 -2.01
C TYR A 809 -15.89 5.77 -2.50
N ASP A 810 -16.08 5.54 -3.80
CA ASP A 810 -16.07 4.20 -4.37
C ASP A 810 -14.70 3.53 -4.26
N LYS A 811 -13.61 4.30 -4.42
CA LYS A 811 -12.24 3.83 -4.16
C LYS A 811 -12.03 3.48 -2.69
N PHE A 812 -12.50 4.32 -1.78
CA PHE A 812 -12.46 4.07 -0.34
C PHE A 812 -13.17 2.76 0.06
N VAL A 813 -14.36 2.49 -0.48
CA VAL A 813 -15.10 1.27 -0.17
C VAL A 813 -14.41 0.03 -0.73
N ASN A 814 -13.90 0.09 -1.96
CA ASN A 814 -13.27 -1.05 -2.62
C ASN A 814 -11.80 -1.30 -2.21
N GLY A 815 -11.15 -0.35 -1.54
CA GLY A 815 -9.78 -0.48 -1.00
C GLY A 815 -9.71 -1.04 0.44
N LYS A 816 -10.85 -1.35 1.07
CA LYS A 816 -10.94 -1.97 2.40
C LYS A 816 -11.15 -3.50 2.36
N GLY A 817 -10.91 -4.13 1.21
CA GLY A 817 -11.09 -5.56 0.97
C GLY A 817 -9.78 -6.32 1.09
#